data_AF-A0A8C1MMI1-F1
#
_entry.id   AF-A0A8C1MMI1-F1
#
_cell.length_a   1.000
_cell.length_b   1.000
_cell.length_c   1.000
_cell.angle_alpha   90.00
_cell.angle_beta   90.00
_cell.angle_gamma   90.00
#
_symmetry.space_group_name_H-M   'P 1'
#
loop_
_entity.id
_entity.type
_entity.pdbx_description
1 polymer ?
#
loop_
_entity_poly.entity_id
_entity_poly.type
_entity_poly.pdbx_seq_one_letter_code
_entity_poly.pdbx_strand_id
1 'polypeptide(L)'
;PPTSPAIVTQAPPSSTPSEAPSPELVTTGLNDSVGVVTPEAPTAPPVVTPPPVLVPTEATPAPPTPSADSLVSIFHFFMFLKPFYICNCSLTAHFVLNSDDTAIMAVMVALSSLLVIVFIIIVLYMLRFKKYKQAGSHSNSFRLTNGRADDTELQSVPLLARSPSTNRKYPPLPVDKLEEEMNRRMADDNKLFREEFNALPVCPIQSSCDAASKEENKEKNRYVNILPCKAFPQLFSKPDSLCENDDHCRVHLTSLEGVPDSDYINASYINGYQEKNKFIAAQGPKEETVNDFWRMIWEQNTATIVMVTNLKERKECKCAQYWPDQGCWTYGNIRVSVEDMMVLVDYTIRKFCIQQVGDVSGKKPQRLVTQFHFTSWPDFGVPFTPIGMLKFLKKVKNCNPQYAGPIVVHCSAGVGRTGTFIVIDAMLDMMGAERKVDVFGFVTRIRAQRCQMVQTDMQYVFIFQALLEHYLYGDTELEVTSLESHLNKLYAPLPGAGCGGLEAEFKKLTSIKIQNDKMRTGNLPANMKKNRVLQIIPYEFNRVIIPVKRGEENTDYINASFIDGYRQKDSYMACQGPLQHTIEDFWRMIWEWRSCSIVMLTELEERGQEKCAQYWSSDGVMVCGDMSIELKREEESESYTVRDLLVTNNRENKSRAVRQFHFHGWPEVGIPSDGKGMINIIAAVQKQQQQSGNHPITVHCSAGAGRTGTFCALSTVLERVKAEGILDVFQTVKSLRLQRPHMVQTLEQYEFCYKVVQEYIDAFSDYANFK
;
A
#
# COMPACT_ATOMS: atom_id res chain seq x y z
N PRO A 1 -78.21 -2.07 6.32
CA PRO A 1 -79.07 -1.57 5.21
C PRO A 1 -78.96 -0.05 5.07
N PRO A 2 -79.37 0.56 3.95
CA PRO A 2 -79.86 -0.06 2.69
C PRO A 2 -78.70 -0.35 1.71
N THR A 3 -78.80 -1.21 0.69
CA THR A 3 -79.77 -2.29 0.37
C THR A 3 -79.03 -3.35 -0.47
N SER A 4 -79.43 -4.61 -0.36
CA SER A 4 -78.86 -5.74 -1.13
C SER A 4 -79.35 -5.75 -2.59
N PRO A 5 -78.80 -6.61 -3.48
CA PRO A 5 -79.21 -8.02 -3.49
C PRO A 5 -78.05 -9.04 -3.54
N ALA A 6 -78.40 -10.33 -3.46
CA ALA A 6 -77.54 -11.50 -3.63
C ALA A 6 -78.26 -12.54 -4.54
N ILE A 7 -77.97 -13.84 -4.40
CA ILE A 7 -78.73 -15.02 -4.91
C ILE A 7 -78.51 -15.35 -6.43
N VAL A 8 -78.26 -16.61 -6.88
CA VAL A 8 -77.90 -17.90 -6.19
C VAL A 8 -77.49 -19.05 -7.17
N THR A 9 -76.80 -20.10 -6.68
CA THR A 9 -76.61 -21.48 -7.24
C THR A 9 -75.76 -21.65 -8.54
N GLN A 10 -75.24 -22.83 -8.94
CA GLN A 10 -75.49 -24.26 -8.58
C GLN A 10 -74.19 -25.09 -8.30
N ALA A 11 -74.38 -26.34 -7.84
CA ALA A 11 -73.39 -27.39 -7.50
C ALA A 11 -74.12 -28.77 -7.48
N PRO A 12 -73.55 -29.91 -7.03
CA PRO A 12 -72.14 -30.32 -6.86
C PRO A 12 -71.83 -31.33 -8.00
N PRO A 13 -71.40 -32.62 -7.88
CA PRO A 13 -70.69 -33.44 -6.84
C PRO A 13 -69.16 -33.47 -7.14
N SER A 14 -68.22 -34.28 -6.62
CA SER A 14 -68.04 -35.34 -5.57
C SER A 14 -66.50 -35.51 -5.37
N SER A 15 -65.89 -36.28 -4.46
CA SER A 15 -66.33 -37.34 -3.53
C SER A 15 -65.66 -37.24 -2.13
N THR A 16 -65.14 -38.34 -1.56
CA THR A 16 -64.93 -38.59 -0.11
C THR A 16 -64.09 -39.89 0.11
N PRO A 17 -63.56 -40.21 1.33
CA PRO A 17 -63.13 -39.33 2.45
C PRO A 17 -61.89 -39.84 3.27
N SER A 18 -61.56 -39.07 4.32
CA SER A 18 -61.18 -39.52 5.70
C SER A 18 -59.71 -39.65 6.12
N GLU A 19 -59.40 -38.82 7.13
CA GLU A 19 -58.17 -38.61 7.90
C GLU A 19 -57.90 -39.62 9.06
N ALA A 20 -56.85 -39.31 9.84
CA ALA A 20 -56.66 -39.54 11.29
C ALA A 20 -55.79 -40.78 11.73
N PRO A 21 -55.34 -40.88 13.01
CA PRO A 21 -54.04 -40.31 13.42
C PRO A 21 -53.13 -41.23 14.30
N SER A 22 -51.96 -40.73 14.72
CA SER A 22 -50.99 -41.35 15.67
C SER A 22 -51.57 -41.58 17.09
N PRO A 23 -51.06 -42.53 17.93
CA PRO A 23 -49.75 -42.38 18.61
C PRO A 23 -48.98 -43.68 19.08
N GLU A 24 -47.79 -43.46 19.66
CA GLU A 24 -47.05 -44.19 20.74
C GLU A 24 -46.91 -45.74 20.87
N LEU A 25 -45.64 -46.20 20.72
CA LEU A 25 -44.75 -46.82 21.75
C LEU A 25 -44.93 -48.29 22.30
N VAL A 26 -43.78 -48.90 22.67
CA VAL A 26 -43.54 -50.03 23.65
C VAL A 26 -43.36 -51.50 23.13
N THR A 27 -42.09 -51.82 22.80
CA THR A 27 -41.23 -53.00 23.16
C THR A 27 -41.56 -54.50 22.93
N THR A 28 -40.44 -55.26 22.81
CA THR A 28 -40.19 -56.72 22.88
C THR A 28 -40.27 -57.54 21.58
N GLY A 29 -39.34 -58.47 21.30
CA GLY A 29 -38.05 -58.80 21.95
C GLY A 29 -37.48 -60.17 21.52
N LEU A 30 -36.18 -60.42 21.80
CA LEU A 30 -35.44 -61.70 21.58
C LEU A 30 -35.17 -62.06 20.08
N ASN A 31 -34.05 -62.68 19.66
CA ASN A 31 -32.72 -62.85 20.27
C ASN A 31 -31.67 -63.24 19.18
N ASP A 32 -30.40 -62.82 19.28
CA ASP A 32 -29.25 -63.71 19.59
C ASP A 32 -27.85 -63.15 19.29
N SER A 33 -26.88 -63.59 20.10
CA SER A 33 -25.41 -63.59 19.91
C SER A 33 -24.70 -62.29 19.47
N VAL A 34 -24.02 -61.63 20.41
CA VAL A 34 -23.02 -60.58 20.16
C VAL A 34 -21.64 -61.18 19.92
N GLY A 35 -20.95 -60.75 18.86
CA GLY A 35 -19.49 -60.86 18.72
C GLY A 35 -18.83 -59.51 19.01
N VAL A 36 -17.96 -59.42 20.02
CA VAL A 36 -17.31 -58.17 20.42
C VAL A 36 -16.06 -57.92 19.56
N VAL A 37 -16.03 -56.79 18.86
CA VAL A 37 -14.81 -56.20 18.28
C VAL A 37 -14.79 -54.71 18.60
N THR A 38 -13.70 -54.25 19.21
CA THR A 38 -13.45 -52.82 19.47
C THR A 38 -13.10 -52.09 18.18
N PRO A 39 -13.66 -50.90 17.89
CA PRO A 39 -13.14 -50.05 16.82
C PRO A 39 -11.76 -49.52 17.23
N GLU A 40 -10.73 -49.83 16.43
CA GLU A 40 -9.39 -49.26 16.61
C GLU A 40 -9.40 -47.76 16.33
N ALA A 41 -8.41 -47.04 16.87
CA ALA A 41 -8.23 -45.62 16.60
C ALA A 41 -7.92 -45.38 15.11
N PRO A 42 -8.37 -44.27 14.51
CA PRO A 42 -8.06 -43.95 13.12
C PRO A 42 -6.54 -43.79 12.94
N THR A 43 -5.94 -44.73 12.21
CA THR A 43 -4.51 -44.69 11.87
C THR A 43 -4.16 -43.43 11.08
N ALA A 44 -3.05 -42.79 11.42
CA ALA A 44 -2.58 -41.59 10.73
C ALA A 44 -2.32 -41.87 9.23
N PRO A 45 -2.55 -40.89 8.33
CA PRO A 45 -2.21 -41.03 6.92
C PRO A 45 -0.70 -41.24 6.73
N PRO A 46 -0.28 -42.02 5.71
CA PRO A 46 1.12 -42.35 5.52
C PRO A 46 1.96 -41.09 5.20
N VAL A 47 3.12 -40.98 5.86
CA VAL A 47 4.10 -39.92 5.60
C VAL A 47 4.68 -40.10 4.20
N VAL A 48 4.37 -39.18 3.29
CA VAL A 48 4.98 -39.14 1.95
C VAL A 48 6.41 -38.62 2.07
N THR A 49 7.37 -39.54 2.09
CA THR A 49 8.79 -39.20 1.98
C THR A 49 9.11 -38.68 0.57
N PRO A 50 9.94 -37.62 0.41
CA PRO A 50 10.37 -37.16 -0.89
C PRO A 50 11.23 -38.21 -1.63
N PRO A 51 11.30 -38.19 -2.97
CA PRO A 51 12.04 -39.17 -3.75
C PRO A 51 13.57 -39.05 -3.55
N PRO A 52 14.32 -40.15 -3.69
CA PRO A 52 15.77 -40.14 -3.56
C PRO A 52 16.44 -39.38 -4.72
N VAL A 53 17.48 -38.61 -4.41
CA VAL A 53 18.31 -37.92 -5.40
C VAL A 53 19.32 -38.92 -5.98
N LEU A 54 19.30 -39.10 -7.30
CA LEU A 54 20.30 -39.89 -8.03
C LEU A 54 21.65 -39.15 -8.06
N VAL A 55 22.71 -39.83 -7.61
CA VAL A 55 24.10 -39.36 -7.68
C VAL A 55 24.86 -40.13 -8.77
N PRO A 56 25.54 -39.45 -9.70
CA PRO A 56 26.48 -40.09 -10.62
C PRO A 56 27.92 -40.05 -10.08
N THR A 57 28.43 -41.22 -9.68
CA THR A 57 29.87 -41.56 -9.73
C THR A 57 30.28 -41.78 -11.20
N GLU A 58 31.49 -41.52 -11.70
CA GLU A 58 32.75 -40.96 -11.15
C GLU A 58 33.68 -40.61 -12.36
N ALA A 59 34.80 -39.87 -12.28
CA ALA A 59 35.44 -39.13 -11.18
C ALA A 59 35.93 -37.74 -11.73
N THR A 60 37.16 -37.20 -11.65
CA THR A 60 38.49 -37.59 -11.09
C THR A 60 39.20 -36.32 -10.53
N PRO A 61 40.53 -36.22 -10.23
CA PRO A 61 40.92 -35.69 -8.92
C PRO A 61 41.39 -34.22 -8.91
N ALA A 62 41.41 -33.64 -7.70
CA ALA A 62 42.12 -32.41 -7.36
C ALA A 62 43.17 -32.67 -6.25
N PRO A 63 44.35 -32.03 -6.28
CA PRO A 63 45.36 -32.13 -5.21
C PRO A 63 44.99 -31.28 -3.98
N PRO A 64 45.62 -31.52 -2.80
CA PRO A 64 44.97 -31.25 -1.51
C PRO A 64 45.37 -29.94 -0.81
N THR A 65 44.53 -29.55 0.14
CA THR A 65 44.87 -28.64 1.24
C THR A 65 45.70 -29.34 2.33
N PRO A 66 46.54 -28.59 3.05
CA PRO A 66 46.85 -28.84 4.45
C PRO A 66 46.16 -27.81 5.36
N SER A 67 46.07 -28.11 6.66
CA SER A 67 45.50 -27.23 7.68
C SER A 67 46.18 -27.44 9.04
N ALA A 68 46.09 -26.42 9.89
CA ALA A 68 46.42 -26.39 11.32
C ALA A 68 47.90 -26.16 11.75
N ASP A 69 48.01 -25.23 12.69
CA ASP A 69 48.93 -25.10 13.83
C ASP A 69 50.39 -24.62 13.70
N SER A 70 50.76 -23.83 14.72
CA SER A 70 52.03 -23.15 15.00
C SER A 70 52.34 -21.94 14.07
N LEU A 71 52.78 -20.76 14.54
CA LEU A 71 53.20 -20.33 15.90
C LEU A 71 52.55 -19.00 16.35
N VAL A 72 52.60 -18.78 17.66
CA VAL A 72 52.23 -17.53 18.36
C VAL A 72 53.39 -16.51 18.32
N SER A 73 53.10 -15.23 18.59
CA SER A 73 54.02 -14.07 18.61
C SER A 73 54.23 -13.45 17.20
N ILE A 74 54.32 -12.14 17.01
CA ILE A 74 54.80 -11.05 17.90
C ILE A 74 53.80 -9.88 17.99
N PHE A 75 53.74 -9.24 19.17
CA PHE A 75 53.03 -7.99 19.44
C PHE A 75 54.04 -6.81 19.52
N HIS A 76 53.62 -5.58 19.18
CA HIS A 76 54.44 -4.34 19.19
C HIS A 76 55.61 -4.29 18.15
N PHE A 77 56.21 -3.15 17.78
CA PHE A 77 56.17 -1.78 18.35
C PHE A 77 56.20 -0.65 17.26
N PHE A 78 56.00 0.58 17.72
CA PHE A 78 55.78 1.87 17.03
C PHE A 78 56.72 2.31 15.88
N MET A 79 56.17 3.18 15.01
CA MET A 79 56.75 4.36 14.31
C MET A 79 58.19 4.36 13.77
N PHE A 80 58.38 4.88 12.54
CA PHE A 80 58.88 6.25 12.31
C PHE A 80 58.66 6.70 10.84
N LEU A 81 58.94 7.98 10.51
CA LEU A 81 58.62 8.59 9.21
C LEU A 81 59.75 9.56 8.76
N LYS A 82 60.01 9.62 7.43
CA LYS A 82 60.94 10.55 6.71
C LYS A 82 62.46 10.19 6.75
N PRO A 83 63.36 10.85 5.97
CA PRO A 83 63.42 10.75 4.49
C PRO A 83 64.85 10.77 3.87
N PHE A 84 65.12 10.04 2.78
CA PHE A 84 66.18 10.38 1.80
C PHE A 84 65.69 10.00 0.38
N TYR A 85 65.75 10.79 -0.69
CA TYR A 85 66.80 11.63 -1.33
C TYR A 85 67.80 10.88 -2.25
N ILE A 86 67.50 10.97 -3.56
CA ILE A 86 68.39 10.99 -4.74
C ILE A 86 69.54 9.97 -4.81
N CYS A 87 69.49 9.11 -5.83
CA CYS A 87 70.67 8.84 -6.66
C CYS A 87 70.27 8.69 -8.14
N ASN A 88 70.84 9.52 -9.01
CA ASN A 88 70.81 9.31 -10.46
C ASN A 88 72.00 8.43 -10.84
N CYS A 89 71.77 7.31 -11.53
CA CYS A 89 72.83 6.62 -12.26
C CYS A 89 72.30 6.21 -13.63
N SER A 90 72.99 6.66 -14.69
CA SER A 90 72.58 6.39 -16.07
C SER A 90 73.08 5.02 -16.51
N LEU A 91 72.20 4.20 -17.08
CA LEU A 91 72.62 3.03 -17.86
C LEU A 91 71.73 2.89 -19.10
N THR A 92 72.28 3.24 -20.25
CA THR A 92 71.60 3.17 -21.55
C THR A 92 71.53 1.73 -22.05
N ALA A 93 70.46 1.02 -21.70
CA ALA A 93 70.09 -0.24 -22.32
C ALA A 93 69.11 0.01 -23.48
N HIS A 94 69.56 -0.17 -24.72
CA HIS A 94 68.67 -0.18 -25.88
C HIS A 94 67.81 -1.47 -25.87
N PHE A 95 66.66 -1.42 -25.22
CA PHE A 95 65.63 -2.44 -25.40
C PHE A 95 64.88 -2.22 -26.71
N VAL A 96 64.90 -3.22 -27.58
CA VAL A 96 64.01 -3.32 -28.73
C VAL A 96 62.65 -3.77 -28.18
N LEU A 97 61.67 -2.86 -28.10
CA LEU A 97 60.29 -3.23 -27.76
C LEU A 97 59.64 -3.94 -28.95
N ASN A 98 58.89 -5.00 -28.67
CA ASN A 98 57.96 -5.58 -29.64
C ASN A 98 56.71 -4.69 -29.77
N SER A 99 55.93 -4.91 -30.84
CA SER A 99 54.65 -4.21 -31.10
C SER A 99 53.70 -4.23 -29.91
N ASP A 100 53.69 -5.33 -29.18
CA ASP A 100 52.65 -5.63 -28.19
C ASP A 100 52.93 -4.89 -26.87
N ASP A 101 54.21 -4.73 -26.50
CA ASP A 101 54.63 -3.91 -25.36
C ASP A 101 54.24 -2.44 -25.55
N THR A 102 54.36 -1.90 -26.78
CA THR A 102 53.94 -0.52 -27.06
C THR A 102 52.42 -0.34 -26.96
N ALA A 103 51.62 -1.35 -27.30
CA ALA A 103 50.17 -1.33 -27.12
C ALA A 103 49.81 -1.38 -25.62
N ILE A 104 50.44 -2.26 -24.84
CA ILE A 104 50.22 -2.36 -23.38
C ILE A 104 50.62 -1.06 -22.68
N MET A 105 51.78 -0.49 -23.01
CA MET A 105 52.23 0.80 -22.48
C MET A 105 51.28 1.94 -22.85
N ALA A 106 50.74 1.98 -24.07
CA ALA A 106 49.75 2.99 -24.47
C ALA A 106 48.46 2.88 -23.65
N VAL A 107 47.97 1.66 -23.37
CA VAL A 107 46.79 1.43 -22.51
C VAL A 107 47.07 1.86 -21.07
N MET A 108 48.24 1.54 -20.51
CA MET A 108 48.63 1.95 -19.16
C MET A 108 48.79 3.48 -19.02
N VAL A 109 49.31 4.16 -20.05
CA VAL A 109 49.38 5.63 -20.12
C VAL A 109 47.97 6.24 -20.25
N ALA A 110 47.06 5.64 -21.03
CA ALA A 110 45.68 6.10 -21.14
C ALA A 110 44.90 5.96 -19.82
N LEU A 111 45.04 4.82 -19.13
CA LEU A 111 44.38 4.57 -17.84
C LEU A 111 44.90 5.49 -16.73
N SER A 112 46.22 5.69 -16.64
CA SER A 112 46.80 6.63 -15.67
C SER A 112 46.42 8.08 -15.97
N SER A 113 46.36 8.48 -17.25
CA SER A 113 45.84 9.79 -17.67
C SER A 113 44.37 9.99 -17.27
N LEU A 114 43.53 8.96 -17.46
CA LEU A 114 42.12 8.99 -17.07
C LEU A 114 41.95 9.18 -15.55
N LEU A 115 42.73 8.47 -14.74
CA LEU A 115 42.72 8.61 -13.28
C LEU A 115 43.14 10.01 -12.83
N VAL A 116 44.14 10.63 -13.47
CA VAL A 116 44.55 12.02 -13.20
C VAL A 116 43.43 13.00 -13.57
N ILE A 117 42.74 12.80 -14.71
CA ILE A 117 41.60 13.64 -15.12
C ILE A 117 40.45 13.52 -14.11
N VAL A 118 40.09 12.30 -13.67
CA VAL A 118 39.07 12.07 -12.63
C VAL A 118 39.45 12.74 -11.31
N PHE A 119 40.71 12.64 -10.89
CA PHE A 119 41.21 13.31 -9.69
C PHE A 119 41.11 14.84 -9.80
N ILE A 120 41.48 15.43 -10.94
CA ILE A 120 41.33 16.87 -11.20
C ILE A 120 39.86 17.29 -11.16
N ILE A 121 38.94 16.51 -11.73
CA ILE A 121 37.49 16.76 -11.66
C ILE A 121 37.00 16.76 -10.20
N ILE A 122 37.43 15.79 -9.39
CA ILE A 122 37.09 15.72 -7.96
C ILE A 122 37.65 16.93 -7.20
N VAL A 123 38.89 17.34 -7.46
CA VAL A 123 39.51 18.52 -6.84
C VAL A 123 38.79 19.81 -7.26
N LEU A 124 38.44 19.97 -8.54
CA LEU A 124 37.67 21.12 -9.03
C LEU A 124 36.26 21.15 -8.43
N TYR A 125 35.60 20.00 -8.26
CA TYR A 125 34.32 19.88 -7.58
C TYR A 125 34.43 20.29 -6.10
N MET A 126 35.43 19.77 -5.38
CA MET A 126 35.72 20.13 -3.98
C MET A 126 36.03 21.62 -3.81
N LEU A 127 36.81 22.21 -4.72
CA LEU A 127 37.12 23.65 -4.72
C LEU A 127 35.87 24.50 -5.04
N ARG A 128 35.03 24.08 -5.99
CA ARG A 128 33.75 24.74 -6.30
C ARG A 128 32.80 24.68 -5.10
N PHE A 129 32.70 23.53 -4.44
CA PHE A 129 31.90 23.32 -3.23
C PHE A 129 32.41 24.18 -2.05
N LYS A 130 33.73 24.24 -1.85
CA LYS A 130 34.37 25.10 -0.83
C LYS A 130 34.13 26.59 -1.10
N LYS A 131 34.17 27.03 -2.37
CA LYS A 131 33.86 28.41 -2.78
C LYS A 131 32.37 28.74 -2.59
N TYR A 132 31.47 27.78 -2.84
CA TYR A 132 30.04 27.89 -2.52
C TYR A 132 29.81 28.07 -1.01
N LYS A 133 30.54 27.32 -0.18
CA LYS A 133 30.47 27.43 1.29
C LYS A 133 30.96 28.78 1.84
N GLN A 134 31.90 29.45 1.17
CA GLN A 134 32.37 30.79 1.55
C GLN A 134 31.45 31.91 1.06
N ALA A 135 30.81 31.75 -0.10
CA ALA A 135 29.89 32.76 -0.66
C ALA A 135 28.62 32.98 0.20
N GLY A 136 28.25 32.03 1.05
CA GLY A 136 27.10 32.15 1.97
C GLY A 136 27.38 32.81 3.33
N SER A 137 28.59 33.34 3.57
CA SER A 137 29.04 33.77 4.91
C SER A 137 29.24 35.30 5.09
N HIS A 138 28.72 36.11 4.16
CA HIS A 138 28.49 37.55 4.27
C HIS A 138 27.15 37.80 3.57
N SER A 139 26.14 38.54 4.08
CA SER A 139 26.03 39.50 5.19
C SER A 139 24.62 39.32 5.85
N ASN A 140 24.19 39.94 6.96
CA ASN A 140 24.45 41.28 7.51
C ASN A 140 24.39 41.28 9.05
N SER A 141 25.14 42.19 9.66
CA SER A 141 24.86 42.69 11.01
C SER A 141 23.99 43.94 10.91
N PHE A 142 22.88 44.00 11.65
CA PHE A 142 22.19 45.25 11.92
C PHE A 142 21.59 45.27 13.34
N ARG A 143 21.44 46.48 13.89
CA ARG A 143 21.23 46.70 15.33
C ARG A 143 19.77 46.53 15.76
N LEU A 144 19.61 46.09 17.02
CA LEU A 144 18.38 46.18 17.79
C LEU A 144 17.99 47.65 18.03
N THR A 145 16.68 47.92 18.03
CA THR A 145 16.07 49.12 18.64
C THR A 145 14.92 48.67 19.55
N ASN A 146 14.84 49.25 20.75
CA ASN A 146 13.83 48.87 21.74
C ASN A 146 12.47 49.52 21.39
N GLY A 147 11.40 48.73 21.51
CA GLY A 147 10.01 49.21 21.53
C GLY A 147 9.32 48.65 22.77
N ARG A 148 8.74 49.53 23.59
CA ARG A 148 8.07 49.20 24.86
C ARG A 148 6.57 49.41 24.68
N ALA A 149 5.75 48.44 25.11
CA ALA A 149 4.30 48.54 25.16
C ALA A 149 3.82 47.83 26.44
N ASP A 150 2.70 48.29 27.01
CA ASP A 150 2.22 47.90 28.34
C ASP A 150 1.19 46.77 28.31
N ASP A 151 0.98 46.13 29.46
CA ASP A 151 0.06 45.01 29.64
C ASP A 151 -1.41 45.43 29.77
N THR A 152 -2.32 44.54 29.39
CA THR A 152 -3.66 44.43 30.01
C THR A 152 -4.15 42.99 29.89
N GLU A 153 -4.39 42.32 31.02
CA GLU A 153 -4.81 40.91 31.05
C GLU A 153 -6.30 40.71 30.71
N LEU A 154 -6.62 39.55 30.14
CA LEU A 154 -7.95 38.94 30.24
C LEU A 154 -7.79 37.42 30.43
N GLN A 155 -8.44 36.88 31.47
CA GLN A 155 -8.24 35.51 31.93
C GLN A 155 -8.75 34.46 30.93
N SER A 156 -7.98 33.39 30.71
CA SER A 156 -8.48 32.17 30.07
C SER A 156 -7.75 30.91 30.58
N VAL A 157 -8.46 29.78 30.49
CA VAL A 157 -8.09 28.45 31.03
C VAL A 157 -6.81 27.91 30.36
N PRO A 158 -5.93 27.16 31.06
CA PRO A 158 -4.65 26.70 30.51
C PRO A 158 -4.76 25.71 29.35
N LEU A 159 -4.92 26.25 28.14
CA LEU A 159 -4.65 25.56 26.89
C LEU A 159 -3.14 25.38 26.70
N LEU A 160 -2.73 24.31 25.99
CA LEU A 160 -1.33 24.09 25.66
C LEU A 160 -0.77 25.28 24.87
N ALA A 161 0.46 25.70 25.21
CA ALA A 161 1.04 26.97 24.78
C ALA A 161 0.97 27.16 23.25
N ARG A 162 0.10 28.09 22.83
CA ARG A 162 -0.23 28.37 21.42
C ARG A 162 0.85 29.21 20.74
N SER A 163 2.07 28.70 20.66
CA SER A 163 3.17 29.34 19.94
C SER A 163 2.91 29.34 18.43
N PRO A 164 2.79 30.51 17.77
CA PRO A 164 2.75 30.58 16.31
C PRO A 164 4.05 30.03 15.69
N SER A 165 4.02 29.64 14.41
CA SER A 165 5.24 29.33 13.66
C SER A 165 6.22 30.51 13.77
N THR A 166 7.35 30.30 14.44
CA THR A 166 8.38 31.33 14.66
C THR A 166 9.11 31.69 13.36
N ASN A 167 8.99 30.87 12.32
CA ASN A 167 9.59 31.12 11.03
C ASN A 167 8.66 31.94 10.13
N ARG A 168 8.92 33.25 10.07
CA ARG A 168 8.17 34.21 9.21
C ARG A 168 8.20 33.86 7.71
N LYS A 169 9.11 33.00 7.22
CA LYS A 169 9.13 32.54 5.81
C LYS A 169 8.06 31.46 5.53
N TYR A 170 7.67 30.68 6.54
CA TYR A 170 6.75 29.55 6.41
C TYR A 170 5.64 29.63 7.48
N PRO A 171 4.67 30.55 7.30
CA PRO A 171 3.51 30.67 8.19
C PRO A 171 2.47 29.55 7.93
N PRO A 172 1.53 29.32 8.86
CA PRO A 172 0.39 28.41 8.65
C PRO A 172 -0.45 28.82 7.43
N LEU A 173 -0.76 27.85 6.56
CA LEU A 173 -1.51 28.07 5.33
C LEU A 173 -3.02 27.97 5.57
N PRO A 174 -3.83 28.96 5.13
CA PRO A 174 -5.28 28.81 4.97
C PRO A 174 -5.61 27.72 3.94
N VAL A 175 -6.63 26.90 4.22
CA VAL A 175 -6.97 25.74 3.38
C VAL A 175 -7.48 26.12 1.99
N ASP A 176 -8.11 27.30 1.85
CA ASP A 176 -8.51 27.90 0.58
C ASP A 176 -7.33 28.14 -0.38
N LYS A 177 -6.12 28.31 0.17
CA LYS A 177 -4.88 28.51 -0.61
C LYS A 177 -4.04 27.25 -0.78
N LEU A 178 -4.49 26.11 -0.24
CA LEU A 178 -3.70 24.88 -0.23
C LEU A 178 -3.41 24.37 -1.65
N GLU A 179 -4.37 24.47 -2.58
CA GLU A 179 -4.16 24.08 -3.98
C GLU A 179 -3.23 25.06 -4.73
N GLU A 180 -3.43 26.37 -4.56
CA GLU A 180 -2.60 27.41 -5.17
C GLU A 180 -1.13 27.25 -4.73
N GLU A 181 -0.91 27.15 -3.42
CA GLU A 181 0.41 27.03 -2.81
C GLU A 181 1.06 25.66 -3.12
N MET A 182 0.28 24.58 -3.23
CA MET A 182 0.78 23.28 -3.70
C MET A 182 1.30 23.37 -5.13
N ASN A 183 0.51 23.90 -6.07
CA ASN A 183 0.93 24.09 -7.46
C ASN A 183 2.17 24.98 -7.54
N ARG A 184 2.21 26.08 -6.78
CA ARG A 184 3.36 26.99 -6.72
C ARG A 184 4.63 26.29 -6.19
N ARG A 185 4.50 25.43 -5.17
CA ARG A 185 5.66 24.75 -4.57
C ARG A 185 6.15 23.54 -5.35
N MET A 186 5.27 22.87 -6.10
CA MET A 186 5.62 21.77 -7.02
C MET A 186 6.35 22.24 -8.29
N ALA A 187 6.25 23.53 -8.64
CA ALA A 187 6.96 24.11 -9.78
C ALA A 187 8.49 23.96 -9.69
N ASP A 188 9.16 24.07 -10.85
CA ASP A 188 10.61 23.91 -11.01
C ASP A 188 11.15 22.61 -10.37
N ASP A 189 10.49 21.46 -10.62
CA ASP A 189 10.83 20.17 -10.01
C ASP A 189 10.78 20.26 -8.46
N ASN A 190 9.64 20.67 -7.89
CA ASN A 190 9.45 20.81 -6.43
C ASN A 190 10.49 21.72 -5.75
N LYS A 191 11.08 22.70 -6.46
CA LYS A 191 12.19 23.53 -5.96
C LYS A 191 11.90 24.18 -4.61
N LEU A 192 10.73 24.79 -4.48
CA LEU A 192 10.36 25.50 -3.25
C LEU A 192 10.05 24.53 -2.10
N PHE A 193 9.51 23.34 -2.38
CA PHE A 193 9.42 22.28 -1.38
C PHE A 193 10.80 21.81 -0.90
N ARG A 194 11.79 21.71 -1.80
CA ARG A 194 13.17 21.40 -1.44
C ARG A 194 13.81 22.53 -0.62
N GLU A 195 13.58 23.80 -0.95
CA GLU A 195 14.02 24.94 -0.13
C GLU A 195 13.37 24.97 1.26
N GLU A 196 12.10 24.58 1.38
CA GLU A 196 11.36 24.53 2.64
C GLU A 196 11.81 23.36 3.51
N PHE A 197 11.90 22.16 2.94
CA PHE A 197 12.38 20.96 3.63
C PHE A 197 13.81 21.13 4.16
N ASN A 198 14.71 21.71 3.35
CA ASN A 198 16.09 21.99 3.76
C ASN A 198 16.21 23.16 4.77
N ALA A 199 15.15 23.93 4.98
CA ALA A 199 15.07 24.98 6.00
C ALA A 199 14.44 24.50 7.32
N LEU A 200 13.92 23.27 7.39
CA LEU A 200 13.55 22.64 8.65
C LEU A 200 14.81 22.45 9.51
N PRO A 201 14.75 22.70 10.83
CA PRO A 201 15.92 22.52 11.67
C PRO A 201 16.40 21.07 11.65
N VAL A 202 17.71 20.91 11.59
CA VAL A 202 18.40 19.69 12.00
C VAL A 202 18.52 19.76 13.51
N CYS A 203 18.13 18.69 14.21
CA CYS A 203 18.27 18.60 15.66
C CYS A 203 19.75 18.83 16.05
N PRO A 204 20.09 19.84 16.87
CA PRO A 204 21.48 20.12 17.21
C PRO A 204 22.13 18.95 17.94
N ILE A 205 23.39 18.66 17.61
CA ILE A 205 24.19 17.55 18.18
C ILE A 205 24.38 17.68 19.71
N GLN A 206 24.09 18.85 20.28
CA GLN A 206 24.06 19.11 21.73
C GLN A 206 22.81 18.56 22.44
N SER A 207 21.86 17.97 21.71
CA SER A 207 20.73 17.24 22.31
C SER A 207 21.27 15.93 22.85
N SER A 208 21.49 15.84 24.18
CA SER A 208 22.12 14.66 24.76
C SER A 208 21.26 13.41 24.53
N CYS A 209 21.93 12.30 24.27
CA CYS A 209 21.33 11.02 23.90
C CYS A 209 22.10 9.89 24.59
N ASP A 210 22.39 10.14 25.87
CA ASP A 210 23.46 9.47 26.61
C ASP A 210 23.11 8.01 26.87
N ALA A 211 21.86 7.75 27.32
CA ALA A 211 21.31 6.41 27.44
C ALA A 211 21.32 5.63 26.11
N ALA A 212 21.11 6.30 24.97
CA ALA A 212 21.14 5.67 23.65
C ALA A 212 22.56 5.43 23.12
N SER A 213 23.56 6.11 23.68
CA SER A 213 24.96 6.09 23.25
C SER A 213 25.84 5.16 24.10
N LYS A 214 25.34 4.72 25.26
CA LYS A 214 25.92 3.66 26.11
C LYS A 214 26.24 2.40 25.29
N GLU A 215 27.37 1.75 25.60
CA GLU A 215 27.86 0.55 24.91
C GLU A 215 26.81 -0.58 24.96
N GLU A 216 26.23 -0.76 26.14
CA GLU A 216 25.18 -1.72 26.50
C GLU A 216 23.88 -1.55 25.70
N ASN A 217 23.68 -0.38 25.10
CA ASN A 217 22.50 -0.02 24.32
C ASN A 217 22.76 0.13 22.82
N LYS A 218 24.02 0.09 22.36
CA LYS A 218 24.33 0.21 20.91
C LYS A 218 23.64 -0.86 20.08
N GLU A 219 23.66 -2.12 20.52
CA GLU A 219 23.00 -3.20 19.78
C GLU A 219 21.47 -3.10 19.78
N LYS A 220 20.85 -2.37 20.71
CA LYS A 220 19.41 -2.10 20.67
C LYS A 220 19.05 -1.08 19.56
N ASN A 221 20.04 -0.42 18.95
CA ASN A 221 19.86 0.51 17.84
C ASN A 221 20.07 -0.18 16.47
N ARG A 222 19.12 0.02 15.55
CA ARG A 222 19.20 -0.40 14.14
C ARG A 222 20.05 0.56 13.30
N TYR A 223 20.16 1.82 13.71
CA TYR A 223 20.95 2.86 13.05
C TYR A 223 21.63 3.77 14.09
N VAL A 224 22.97 3.82 14.08
CA VAL A 224 23.78 4.62 15.03
C VAL A 224 23.51 6.13 14.96
N ASN A 225 22.94 6.62 13.87
CA ASN A 225 22.62 8.02 13.64
C ASN A 225 21.13 8.37 13.88
N ILE A 226 20.30 7.42 14.33
CA ILE A 226 18.88 7.61 14.62
C ILE A 226 18.60 7.18 16.07
N LEU A 227 18.97 8.06 17.00
CA LEU A 227 18.82 7.85 18.44
C LEU A 227 17.64 8.67 19.00
N PRO A 228 16.95 8.22 20.06
CA PRO A 228 16.03 9.06 20.82
C PRO A 228 16.81 10.20 21.49
N CYS A 229 16.25 11.41 21.51
CA CYS A 229 16.91 12.62 21.99
C CYS A 229 16.27 13.15 23.27
N LYS A 230 17.06 13.81 24.11
CA LYS A 230 16.58 14.67 25.19
C LYS A 230 15.92 15.93 24.62
N ALA A 231 14.80 16.35 25.22
CA ALA A 231 14.02 17.50 24.76
C ALA A 231 14.80 18.83 24.92
N PHE A 232 14.60 19.78 24.00
CA PHE A 232 15.28 21.08 24.06
C PHE A 232 14.52 22.08 24.96
N PRO A 233 15.07 22.56 26.09
CA PRO A 233 14.30 23.36 27.06
C PRO A 233 13.87 24.74 26.54
N GLN A 234 14.67 25.38 25.67
CA GLN A 234 14.50 26.80 25.33
C GLN A 234 13.26 27.15 24.48
N LEU A 235 12.43 26.17 24.09
CA LEU A 235 11.14 26.43 23.45
C LEU A 235 9.96 26.50 24.45
N PHE A 236 10.19 26.21 25.73
CA PHE A 236 9.17 26.25 26.78
C PHE A 236 9.55 27.26 27.88
N SER A 237 8.99 28.46 27.78
CA SER A 237 9.34 29.61 28.62
C SER A 237 8.74 29.56 30.04
N LYS A 238 9.25 28.67 30.92
CA LYS A 238 9.30 28.91 32.38
C LYS A 238 10.15 27.86 33.12
N PRO A 239 11.20 28.25 33.88
CA PRO A 239 11.97 27.35 34.73
C PRO A 239 11.41 27.35 36.17
N ASP A 240 10.32 26.61 36.40
CA ASP A 240 9.74 26.40 37.73
C ASP A 240 9.85 24.92 38.13
N SER A 241 10.28 24.67 39.38
CA SER A 241 10.58 23.36 40.02
C SER A 241 11.84 22.60 39.57
N LEU A 242 12.53 22.00 40.55
CA LEU A 242 13.78 21.24 40.38
C LEU A 242 13.53 19.88 39.70
N CYS A 243 14.07 19.70 38.50
CA CYS A 243 14.33 18.40 37.87
C CYS A 243 15.57 18.51 36.97
N GLU A 244 16.77 18.31 37.54
CA GLU A 244 18.04 18.58 36.85
C GLU A 244 18.55 17.42 35.97
N ASN A 245 17.88 16.25 36.03
CA ASN A 245 18.15 15.09 35.19
C ASN A 245 16.85 14.43 34.73
N ASP A 246 16.57 14.44 33.41
CA ASP A 246 15.78 13.37 32.79
C ASP A 246 15.85 13.35 31.25
N ASP A 247 15.59 12.19 30.64
CA ASP A 247 15.55 12.00 29.17
C ASP A 247 14.13 12.17 28.60
N HIS A 248 13.41 13.24 29.00
CA HIS A 248 11.94 13.41 28.91
C HIS A 248 11.19 13.05 27.59
N CYS A 249 11.87 12.81 26.46
CA CYS A 249 11.22 12.34 25.22
C CYS A 249 11.44 10.87 24.89
N ARG A 250 12.38 10.13 25.53
CA ARG A 250 12.51 8.68 25.29
C ARG A 250 11.41 7.92 26.00
N VAL A 251 11.05 6.75 25.47
CA VAL A 251 10.26 5.78 26.25
C VAL A 251 11.19 5.06 27.21
N HIS A 252 10.81 5.01 28.48
CA HIS A 252 11.51 4.25 29.52
C HIS A 252 10.74 2.95 29.73
N LEU A 253 11.46 1.84 29.85
CA LEU A 253 10.92 0.55 30.30
C LEU A 253 11.24 0.35 31.78
N THR A 254 10.43 -0.45 32.46
CA THR A 254 10.64 -0.84 33.85
C THR A 254 11.92 -1.68 33.95
N SER A 255 12.91 -1.21 34.71
CA SER A 255 14.20 -1.92 34.87
C SER A 255 13.98 -3.34 35.42
N LEU A 256 14.62 -4.32 34.79
CA LEU A 256 14.60 -5.71 35.21
C LEU A 256 15.73 -5.97 36.20
N GLU A 257 15.41 -6.64 37.32
CA GLU A 257 16.39 -6.97 38.36
C GLU A 257 17.53 -7.83 37.78
N GLY A 258 18.77 -7.48 38.11
CA GLY A 258 19.96 -8.17 37.60
C GLY A 258 20.33 -7.89 36.14
N VAL A 259 19.55 -7.09 35.38
CA VAL A 259 19.84 -6.78 33.97
C VAL A 259 20.13 -5.28 33.78
N PRO A 260 21.42 -4.87 33.68
CA PRO A 260 21.79 -3.49 33.39
C PRO A 260 21.13 -2.94 32.12
N ASP A 261 20.81 -1.65 32.12
CA ASP A 261 20.29 -0.91 30.96
C ASP A 261 19.04 -1.52 30.29
N SER A 262 18.27 -2.30 31.07
CA SER A 262 16.99 -2.89 30.69
C SER A 262 15.84 -1.88 30.67
N ASP A 263 16.09 -0.59 30.94
CA ASP A 263 15.14 0.51 30.79
C ASP A 263 15.12 1.11 29.37
N TYR A 264 16.11 0.80 28.53
CA TYR A 264 16.29 1.44 27.23
C TYR A 264 15.54 0.73 26.09
N ILE A 265 14.82 1.52 25.30
CA ILE A 265 14.34 1.15 23.96
C ILE A 265 14.47 2.35 23.00
N ASN A 266 14.78 2.10 21.72
CA ASN A 266 14.83 3.16 20.70
C ASN A 266 13.41 3.57 20.25
N ALA A 267 12.73 4.32 21.11
CA ALA A 267 11.43 4.92 20.88
C ALA A 267 11.32 6.29 21.55
N SER A 268 10.42 7.14 21.07
CA SER A 268 10.23 8.50 21.60
C SER A 268 8.76 8.91 21.59
N TYR A 269 8.30 9.58 22.64
CA TYR A 269 6.95 10.17 22.66
C TYR A 269 6.87 11.36 21.70
N ILE A 270 5.81 11.42 20.89
CA ILE A 270 5.52 12.50 19.95
C ILE A 270 4.12 13.05 20.23
N ASN A 271 3.98 14.37 20.19
CA ASN A 271 2.70 15.04 20.38
C ASN A 271 1.82 14.92 19.12
N GLY A 272 0.50 14.82 19.33
CA GLY A 272 -0.48 15.15 18.30
C GLY A 272 -0.66 16.66 18.15
N TYR A 273 -1.73 17.08 17.48
CA TYR A 273 -2.03 18.50 17.27
C TYR A 273 -2.39 19.25 18.57
N GLN A 274 -3.29 18.68 19.39
CA GLN A 274 -3.70 19.25 20.70
C GLN A 274 -3.41 18.32 21.89
N GLU A 275 -2.80 17.16 21.65
CA GLU A 275 -2.65 16.07 22.61
C GLU A 275 -1.16 15.77 22.85
N LYS A 276 -0.70 15.87 24.11
CA LYS A 276 0.67 15.52 24.49
C LYS A 276 0.86 14.00 24.43
N ASN A 277 2.00 13.54 23.92
CA ASN A 277 2.40 12.13 23.88
C ASN A 277 1.39 11.16 23.21
N LYS A 278 0.47 11.66 22.36
CA LYS A 278 -0.51 10.87 21.56
C LYS A 278 0.11 9.65 20.87
N PHE A 279 1.37 9.79 20.44
CA PHE A 279 2.11 8.78 19.71
C PHE A 279 3.41 8.39 20.41
N ILE A 280 3.85 7.16 20.17
CA ILE A 280 5.24 6.73 20.34
C ILE A 280 5.83 6.46 18.95
N ALA A 281 6.83 7.23 18.53
CA ALA A 281 7.60 6.95 17.33
C ALA A 281 8.73 5.98 17.66
N ALA A 282 8.60 4.73 17.22
CA ALA A 282 9.52 3.64 17.53
C ALA A 282 10.32 3.17 16.31
N GLN A 283 11.53 2.69 16.57
CA GLN A 283 12.29 1.84 15.64
C GLN A 283 11.52 0.54 15.35
N GLY A 284 11.60 0.02 14.11
CA GLY A 284 11.15 -1.35 13.82
C GLY A 284 12.09 -2.36 14.48
N PRO A 285 11.62 -3.21 15.39
CA PRO A 285 12.49 -4.02 16.25
C PRO A 285 13.51 -4.83 15.45
N LYS A 286 14.73 -4.95 15.99
CA LYS A 286 15.68 -6.03 15.65
C LYS A 286 15.22 -7.30 16.40
N GLU A 287 15.70 -8.49 16.02
CA GLU A 287 15.29 -9.78 16.61
C GLU A 287 15.52 -9.79 18.14
N GLU A 288 16.69 -9.29 18.57
CA GLU A 288 17.11 -9.12 19.94
C GLU A 288 16.28 -8.09 20.75
N THR A 289 15.52 -7.21 20.07
CA THR A 289 14.67 -6.19 20.71
C THR A 289 13.17 -6.49 20.64
N VAL A 290 12.75 -7.64 20.08
CA VAL A 290 11.32 -7.99 19.97
C VAL A 290 10.66 -8.10 21.37
N ASN A 291 11.39 -8.64 22.35
CA ASN A 291 10.92 -8.75 23.73
C ASN A 291 10.70 -7.38 24.38
N ASP A 292 11.64 -6.45 24.19
CA ASP A 292 11.55 -5.07 24.69
C ASP A 292 10.42 -4.30 24.00
N PHE A 293 10.19 -4.53 22.71
CA PHE A 293 9.07 -3.94 21.98
C PHE A 293 7.72 -4.37 22.56
N TRP A 294 7.49 -5.67 22.80
CA TRP A 294 6.24 -6.12 23.44
C TRP A 294 6.10 -5.69 24.89
N ARG A 295 7.21 -5.63 25.64
CA ARG A 295 7.27 -5.04 26.98
C ARG A 295 6.83 -3.56 26.95
N MET A 296 7.29 -2.80 25.96
CA MET A 296 6.82 -1.41 25.72
C MET A 296 5.31 -1.35 25.46
N ILE A 297 4.75 -2.18 24.56
CA ILE A 297 3.30 -2.21 24.26
C ILE A 297 2.50 -2.46 25.56
N TRP A 298 2.96 -3.39 26.40
CA TRP A 298 2.29 -3.74 27.65
C TRP A 298 2.40 -2.65 28.72
N GLU A 299 3.60 -2.12 28.96
CA GLU A 299 3.82 -1.09 30.00
C GLU A 299 3.14 0.24 29.63
N GLN A 300 3.14 0.61 28.35
CA GLN A 300 2.52 1.86 27.87
C GLN A 300 1.00 1.74 27.62
N ASN A 301 0.38 0.59 27.94
CA ASN A 301 -1.05 0.31 27.72
C ASN A 301 -1.50 0.58 26.26
N THR A 302 -0.63 0.35 25.28
CA THR A 302 -0.91 0.60 23.87
C THR A 302 -1.90 -0.43 23.31
N ALA A 303 -3.06 0.03 22.84
CA ALA A 303 -4.04 -0.81 22.14
C ALA A 303 -3.83 -0.86 20.61
N THR A 304 -3.05 0.07 20.04
CA THR A 304 -2.93 0.25 18.59
C THR A 304 -1.47 0.38 18.15
N ILE A 305 -1.05 -0.48 17.23
CA ILE A 305 0.29 -0.48 16.62
C ILE A 305 0.14 -0.12 15.14
N VAL A 306 0.95 0.82 14.65
CA VAL A 306 0.94 1.31 13.27
C VAL A 306 2.29 1.02 12.62
N MET A 307 2.32 0.01 11.76
CA MET A 307 3.51 -0.44 11.01
C MET A 307 3.47 0.12 9.59
N VAL A 308 4.31 1.12 9.30
CA VAL A 308 4.43 1.74 7.96
C VAL A 308 5.74 1.32 7.26
N THR A 309 5.99 0.01 7.23
CA THR A 309 7.09 -0.62 6.48
C THR A 309 6.76 -2.07 6.19
N ASN A 310 7.16 -2.58 5.02
CA ASN A 310 7.25 -4.02 4.80
C ASN A 310 8.42 -4.60 5.61
N LEU A 311 8.40 -5.89 5.91
CA LEU A 311 9.47 -6.58 6.66
C LEU A 311 10.81 -6.57 5.92
N LYS A 312 10.77 -6.76 4.59
CA LYS A 312 11.91 -6.74 3.69
C LYS A 312 11.62 -5.86 2.48
N GLU A 313 12.61 -5.08 2.06
CA GLU A 313 12.57 -4.21 0.87
C GLU A 313 13.89 -4.41 0.12
N ARG A 314 13.85 -4.66 -1.19
CA ARG A 314 15.00 -5.15 -1.99
C ARG A 314 15.86 -6.25 -1.34
N LYS A 315 15.23 -7.16 -0.58
CA LYS A 315 15.84 -8.22 0.27
C LYS A 315 16.48 -7.75 1.60
N GLU A 316 16.65 -6.45 1.84
CA GLU A 316 17.14 -5.94 3.14
C GLU A 316 16.05 -6.06 4.21
N CYS A 317 16.40 -6.58 5.40
CA CYS A 317 15.49 -6.65 6.55
C CYS A 317 15.29 -5.27 7.18
N LYS A 318 14.11 -4.66 6.96
CA LYS A 318 13.73 -3.36 7.52
C LYS A 318 13.12 -3.46 8.91
N CYS A 319 12.47 -4.58 9.24
CA CYS A 319 11.89 -4.86 10.54
C CYS A 319 11.95 -6.37 10.82
N ALA A 320 12.19 -6.77 12.07
CA ALA A 320 11.97 -8.16 12.52
C ALA A 320 10.46 -8.48 12.48
N GLN A 321 10.11 -9.76 12.32
CA GLN A 321 8.71 -10.18 12.45
C GLN A 321 8.38 -10.42 13.92
N TYR A 322 7.81 -9.39 14.56
CA TYR A 322 7.47 -9.41 15.98
C TYR A 322 6.11 -10.07 16.28
N TRP A 323 5.49 -10.81 15.36
CA TRP A 323 4.21 -11.48 15.58
C TRP A 323 4.23 -12.94 15.08
N PRO A 324 3.50 -13.86 15.75
CA PRO A 324 3.22 -15.18 15.20
C PRO A 324 2.23 -15.08 14.03
N ASP A 325 2.43 -15.87 12.98
CA ASP A 325 1.48 -15.92 11.86
C ASP A 325 0.17 -16.66 12.20
N GLN A 326 0.22 -17.58 13.17
CA GLN A 326 -0.91 -18.35 13.66
C GLN A 326 -0.69 -18.80 15.12
N GLY A 327 -1.78 -19.05 15.85
CA GLY A 327 -1.72 -19.51 17.24
C GLY A 327 -1.18 -18.43 18.19
N CYS A 328 -0.28 -18.82 19.11
CA CYS A 328 0.33 -17.87 20.06
C CYS A 328 1.83 -18.10 20.25
N TRP A 329 2.55 -17.01 20.54
CA TRP A 329 3.96 -17.01 20.93
C TRP A 329 4.16 -16.25 22.25
N THR A 330 5.34 -16.36 22.87
CA THR A 330 5.70 -15.57 24.07
C THR A 330 7.01 -14.84 23.83
N TYR A 331 6.98 -13.52 23.98
CA TYR A 331 8.12 -12.63 23.80
C TYR A 331 8.51 -12.07 25.18
N GLY A 332 9.63 -12.53 25.73
CA GLY A 332 10.00 -12.27 27.13
C GLY A 332 8.93 -12.81 28.08
N ASN A 333 8.22 -11.90 28.77
CA ASN A 333 7.10 -12.21 29.65
C ASN A 333 5.71 -11.87 29.07
N ILE A 334 5.61 -11.51 27.78
CA ILE A 334 4.35 -11.17 27.11
C ILE A 334 3.94 -12.29 26.14
N ARG A 335 2.85 -12.99 26.47
CA ARG A 335 2.19 -13.92 25.54
C ARG A 335 1.34 -13.12 24.55
N VAL A 336 1.44 -13.47 23.27
CA VAL A 336 0.73 -12.84 22.14
C VAL A 336 0.02 -13.93 21.34
N SER A 337 -1.30 -13.84 21.23
CA SER A 337 -2.18 -14.75 20.47
C SER A 337 -2.75 -14.04 19.25
N VAL A 338 -2.83 -14.70 18.09
CA VAL A 338 -3.53 -14.17 16.91
C VAL A 338 -5.03 -14.46 17.03
N GLU A 339 -5.86 -13.43 16.91
CA GLU A 339 -7.32 -13.56 16.96
C GLU A 339 -7.98 -13.40 15.59
N ASP A 340 -7.44 -12.51 14.74
CA ASP A 340 -8.02 -12.14 13.44
C ASP A 340 -6.97 -11.52 12.51
N MET A 341 -7.12 -11.70 11.19
CA MET A 341 -6.29 -11.07 10.16
C MET A 341 -7.10 -10.74 8.90
N MET A 342 -7.14 -9.47 8.53
CA MET A 342 -7.74 -8.99 7.28
C MET A 342 -6.68 -8.36 6.37
N VAL A 343 -6.42 -8.99 5.22
CA VAL A 343 -5.54 -8.47 4.18
C VAL A 343 -6.36 -7.69 3.14
N LEU A 344 -5.95 -6.44 2.90
CA LEU A 344 -6.46 -5.53 1.86
C LEU A 344 -5.30 -5.04 0.97
N VAL A 345 -5.63 -4.42 -0.16
CA VAL A 345 -4.65 -4.01 -1.19
C VAL A 345 -3.55 -3.05 -0.69
N ASP A 346 -3.90 -2.13 0.21
CA ASP A 346 -2.98 -1.11 0.74
C ASP A 346 -2.41 -1.43 2.13
N TYR A 347 -3.09 -2.29 2.90
CA TYR A 347 -2.75 -2.59 4.28
C TYR A 347 -3.32 -3.92 4.79
N THR A 348 -2.67 -4.50 5.79
CA THR A 348 -3.20 -5.63 6.58
C THR A 348 -3.54 -5.18 7.99
N ILE A 349 -4.67 -5.64 8.52
CA ILE A 349 -5.04 -5.52 9.93
C ILE A 349 -4.84 -6.87 10.60
N ARG A 350 -4.21 -6.89 11.79
CA ARG A 350 -4.11 -8.06 12.67
C ARG A 350 -4.63 -7.71 14.05
N LYS A 351 -5.46 -8.56 14.65
CA LYS A 351 -5.87 -8.44 16.05
C LYS A 351 -5.12 -9.48 16.88
N PHE A 352 -4.60 -9.05 18.02
CA PHE A 352 -3.86 -9.88 18.95
C PHE A 352 -4.45 -9.81 20.35
N CYS A 353 -4.61 -10.95 21.02
CA CYS A 353 -4.85 -11.01 22.46
C CYS A 353 -3.50 -11.14 23.18
N ILE A 354 -3.13 -10.15 23.99
CA ILE A 354 -1.87 -10.13 24.74
C ILE A 354 -2.08 -10.28 26.25
N GLN A 355 -1.12 -10.92 26.92
CA GLN A 355 -1.15 -11.14 28.36
C GLN A 355 0.27 -11.25 28.94
N GLN A 356 0.55 -10.51 30.02
CA GLN A 356 1.76 -10.73 30.82
C GLN A 356 1.66 -12.05 31.60
N VAL A 357 2.70 -12.88 31.51
CA VAL A 357 2.81 -14.21 32.13
C VAL A 357 4.06 -14.29 33.02
N GLY A 358 4.10 -15.28 33.92
CA GLY A 358 5.22 -15.51 34.85
C GLY A 358 5.15 -14.72 36.17
N ASP A 359 4.23 -13.76 36.29
CA ASP A 359 3.94 -13.07 37.55
C ASP A 359 3.11 -13.98 38.48
N VAL A 360 3.62 -14.25 39.68
CA VAL A 360 2.94 -15.10 40.68
C VAL A 360 1.82 -14.33 41.39
N SER A 361 1.83 -12.99 41.36
CA SER A 361 0.87 -12.11 42.05
C SER A 361 -0.48 -11.94 41.32
N GLY A 362 -0.94 -13.01 40.67
CA GLY A 362 -2.25 -13.09 40.03
C GLY A 362 -2.24 -12.86 38.51
N LYS A 363 -3.22 -13.47 37.83
CA LYS A 363 -3.37 -13.35 36.37
C LYS A 363 -3.84 -11.95 35.99
N LYS A 364 -2.92 -11.11 35.51
CA LYS A 364 -3.25 -9.83 34.88
C LYS A 364 -4.21 -10.05 33.68
N PRO A 365 -5.20 -9.16 33.47
CA PRO A 365 -6.23 -9.36 32.44
C PRO A 365 -5.64 -9.34 31.03
N GLN A 366 -6.28 -10.06 30.12
CA GLN A 366 -5.96 -10.03 28.70
C GLN A 366 -6.32 -8.67 28.09
N ARG A 367 -5.54 -8.23 27.10
CA ARG A 367 -5.77 -6.98 26.35
C ARG A 367 -5.81 -7.27 24.86
N LEU A 368 -6.76 -6.65 24.17
CA LEU A 368 -6.82 -6.66 22.70
C LEU A 368 -5.89 -5.56 22.15
N VAL A 369 -5.02 -5.93 21.23
CA VAL A 369 -4.13 -5.00 20.50
C VAL A 369 -4.35 -5.17 19.01
N THR A 370 -4.54 -4.09 18.27
CA THR A 370 -4.70 -4.11 16.82
C THR A 370 -3.46 -3.54 16.13
N GLN A 371 -2.81 -4.34 15.27
CA GLN A 371 -1.76 -3.88 14.37
C GLN A 371 -2.37 -3.50 13.02
N PHE A 372 -2.09 -2.28 12.59
CA PHE A 372 -2.34 -1.75 11.27
C PHE A 372 -1.02 -1.71 10.49
N HIS A 373 -0.87 -2.55 9.47
CA HIS A 373 0.36 -2.68 8.68
C HIS A 373 0.12 -2.14 7.26
N PHE A 374 0.63 -0.95 6.95
CA PHE A 374 0.55 -0.35 5.62
C PHE A 374 1.62 -0.94 4.70
N THR A 375 1.18 -1.78 3.76
CA THR A 375 2.02 -2.56 2.84
C THR A 375 2.29 -1.81 1.52
N SER A 376 1.44 -0.84 1.16
CA SER A 376 1.49 -0.12 -0.12
C SER A 376 2.58 0.93 -0.26
N TRP A 377 3.43 1.16 0.75
CA TRP A 377 4.52 2.13 0.60
C TRP A 377 5.68 1.51 -0.21
N PRO A 378 6.05 2.08 -1.37
CA PRO A 378 7.12 1.53 -2.20
C PRO A 378 8.50 1.66 -1.55
N ASP A 379 9.42 0.76 -1.94
CA ASP A 379 10.85 0.82 -1.60
C ASP A 379 11.49 2.18 -1.97
N PHE A 380 10.96 2.87 -2.99
CA PHE A 380 11.48 4.14 -3.51
C PHE A 380 10.38 5.21 -3.58
N GLY A 381 10.64 6.36 -2.97
CA GLY A 381 9.72 7.49 -2.95
C GLY A 381 8.53 7.30 -1.99
N VAL A 382 7.33 7.50 -2.51
CA VAL A 382 6.06 7.61 -1.77
C VAL A 382 4.93 6.92 -2.55
N PRO A 383 3.81 6.54 -1.92
CA PRO A 383 2.65 5.99 -2.63
C PRO A 383 2.19 6.90 -3.77
N PHE A 384 1.79 6.32 -4.90
CA PHE A 384 1.37 7.09 -6.08
C PHE A 384 0.09 7.92 -5.85
N THR A 385 -0.76 7.49 -4.92
CA THR A 385 -1.95 8.22 -4.48
C THR A 385 -2.00 8.25 -2.95
N PRO A 386 -2.37 9.40 -2.33
CA PRO A 386 -2.47 9.50 -0.87
C PRO A 386 -3.70 8.81 -0.28
N ILE A 387 -4.70 8.41 -1.09
CA ILE A 387 -5.97 7.91 -0.56
C ILE A 387 -5.82 6.64 0.30
N GLY A 388 -4.91 5.74 -0.04
CA GLY A 388 -4.61 4.56 0.77
C GLY A 388 -4.14 4.91 2.18
N MET A 389 -3.29 5.95 2.29
CA MET A 389 -2.80 6.46 3.57
C MET A 389 -3.92 7.16 4.36
N LEU A 390 -4.79 7.93 3.70
CA LEU A 390 -5.94 8.58 4.36
C LEU A 390 -6.95 7.54 4.89
N LYS A 391 -7.28 6.51 4.12
CA LYS A 391 -8.19 5.42 4.55
C LYS A 391 -7.58 4.59 5.68
N PHE A 392 -6.29 4.26 5.58
CA PHE A 392 -5.53 3.60 6.64
C PHE A 392 -5.58 4.41 7.95
N LEU A 393 -5.33 5.72 7.86
CA LEU A 393 -5.35 6.65 8.99
C LEU A 393 -6.76 6.81 9.61
N LYS A 394 -7.81 6.92 8.78
CA LYS A 394 -9.21 6.89 9.24
C LYS A 394 -9.52 5.60 10.02
N LYS A 395 -9.13 4.44 9.48
CA LYS A 395 -9.32 3.13 10.14
C LYS A 395 -8.57 3.05 11.48
N VAL A 396 -7.31 3.53 11.54
CA VAL A 396 -6.52 3.62 12.79
C VAL A 396 -7.23 4.48 13.83
N LYS A 397 -7.69 5.69 13.47
CA LYS A 397 -8.36 6.60 14.41
C LYS A 397 -9.68 6.02 14.93
N ASN A 398 -10.50 5.43 14.06
CA ASN A 398 -11.79 4.87 14.45
C ASN A 398 -11.67 3.59 15.30
N CYS A 399 -10.54 2.87 15.24
CA CYS A 399 -10.34 1.63 16.01
C CYS A 399 -9.55 1.82 17.31
N ASN A 400 -8.92 2.97 17.55
CA ASN A 400 -8.16 3.22 18.77
C ASN A 400 -9.10 3.59 19.94
N PRO A 401 -9.21 2.76 21.01
CA PRO A 401 -10.16 3.03 22.08
C PRO A 401 -9.71 4.18 22.98
N GLN A 402 -10.68 4.94 23.52
CA GLN A 402 -10.44 6.16 24.31
C GLN A 402 -9.64 5.94 25.62
N TYR A 403 -9.54 4.70 26.10
CA TYR A 403 -8.77 4.33 27.30
C TYR A 403 -7.35 3.81 26.99
N ALA A 404 -6.95 3.75 25.72
CA ALA A 404 -5.61 3.33 25.33
C ALA A 404 -4.54 4.32 25.80
N GLY A 405 -3.33 3.82 26.06
CA GLY A 405 -2.14 4.65 26.04
C GLY A 405 -1.70 4.97 24.60
N PRO A 406 -0.50 5.58 24.43
CA PRO A 406 -0.04 6.12 23.15
C PRO A 406 -0.07 5.12 21.99
N ILE A 407 -0.43 5.60 20.80
CA ILE A 407 -0.40 4.81 19.56
C ILE A 407 1.07 4.63 19.14
N VAL A 408 1.54 3.38 19.04
CA VAL A 408 2.92 3.07 18.68
C VAL A 408 3.06 3.02 17.16
N VAL A 409 3.77 3.98 16.58
CA VAL A 409 3.98 4.13 15.13
C VAL A 409 5.44 3.81 14.78
N HIS A 410 5.70 2.84 13.92
CA HIS A 410 7.05 2.44 13.53
C HIS A 410 7.21 2.22 12.02
N CYS A 411 8.46 2.32 11.56
CA CYS A 411 8.90 1.88 10.23
C CYS A 411 10.17 1.05 10.41
N SER A 412 11.22 1.26 9.61
CA SER A 412 12.57 0.76 9.93
C SER A 412 13.22 1.60 11.05
N ALA A 413 13.50 2.87 10.77
CA ALA A 413 14.19 3.79 11.70
C ALA A 413 13.26 4.55 12.67
N GLY A 414 11.94 4.52 12.43
CA GLY A 414 10.96 5.23 13.25
C GLY A 414 10.95 6.75 13.09
N VAL A 415 11.35 7.29 11.93
CA VAL A 415 11.46 8.76 11.71
C VAL A 415 10.86 9.25 10.39
N GLY A 416 11.12 8.56 9.27
CA GLY A 416 10.65 8.96 7.94
C GLY A 416 9.15 8.77 7.75
N ARG A 417 8.75 7.59 7.25
CA ARG A 417 7.33 7.20 7.07
C ARG A 417 6.50 7.34 8.36
N THR A 418 7.08 7.01 9.52
CA THR A 418 6.50 7.26 10.86
C THR A 418 6.16 8.73 11.07
N GLY A 419 7.08 9.64 10.75
CA GLY A 419 6.84 11.09 10.83
C GLY A 419 5.76 11.55 9.85
N THR A 420 5.77 11.05 8.61
CA THR A 420 4.72 11.36 7.63
C THR A 420 3.32 10.97 8.12
N PHE A 421 3.15 9.78 8.70
CA PHE A 421 1.87 9.36 9.28
C PHE A 421 1.39 10.31 10.39
N ILE A 422 2.25 10.59 11.38
CA ILE A 422 1.92 11.45 12.53
C ILE A 422 1.60 12.89 12.10
N VAL A 423 2.32 13.43 11.12
CA VAL A 423 2.08 14.79 10.61
C VAL A 423 0.78 14.87 9.82
N ILE A 424 0.42 13.86 9.02
CA ILE A 424 -0.87 13.84 8.32
C ILE A 424 -2.01 13.81 9.34
N ASP A 425 -1.94 12.97 10.39
CA ASP A 425 -2.95 12.93 11.45
C ASP A 425 -3.16 14.30 12.13
N ALA A 426 -2.06 14.89 12.61
CA ALA A 426 -2.12 16.17 13.31
C ALA A 426 -2.54 17.34 12.39
N MET A 427 -2.19 17.31 11.10
CA MET A 427 -2.59 18.35 10.15
C MET A 427 -4.02 18.18 9.63
N LEU A 428 -4.59 16.97 9.66
CA LEU A 428 -6.03 16.76 9.49
C LEU A 428 -6.82 17.29 10.70
N ASP A 429 -6.35 17.02 11.92
CA ASP A 429 -6.96 17.58 13.14
C ASP A 429 -6.91 19.13 13.11
N MET A 430 -5.79 19.72 12.70
CA MET A 430 -5.65 21.18 12.53
C MET A 430 -6.52 21.74 11.40
N MET A 431 -6.66 21.01 10.29
CA MET A 431 -7.50 21.39 9.15
C MET A 431 -8.98 21.48 9.57
N GLY A 432 -9.45 20.53 10.37
CA GLY A 432 -10.80 20.55 10.95
C GLY A 432 -11.01 21.68 11.94
N ALA A 433 -10.07 21.87 12.88
CA ALA A 433 -10.22 22.82 13.99
C ALA A 433 -9.97 24.29 13.63
N GLU A 434 -8.96 24.60 12.81
CA GLU A 434 -8.52 25.98 12.52
C GLU A 434 -8.66 26.40 11.06
N ARG A 435 -9.17 25.51 10.17
CA ARG A 435 -9.23 25.72 8.71
C ARG A 435 -7.88 26.13 8.11
N LYS A 436 -6.79 25.60 8.69
CA LYS A 436 -5.39 25.90 8.37
C LYS A 436 -4.52 24.65 8.50
N VAL A 437 -3.33 24.67 7.91
CA VAL A 437 -2.28 23.66 8.13
C VAL A 437 -0.91 24.31 8.36
N ASP A 438 -0.15 23.81 9.33
CA ASP A 438 1.20 24.27 9.73
C ASP A 438 2.21 23.12 9.61
N VAL A 439 2.39 22.58 8.40
CA VAL A 439 3.27 21.43 8.19
C VAL A 439 4.71 21.75 8.59
N PHE A 440 5.22 22.93 8.23
CA PHE A 440 6.58 23.37 8.57
C PHE A 440 6.77 23.49 10.09
N GLY A 441 5.87 24.20 10.78
CA GLY A 441 5.95 24.40 12.22
C GLY A 441 5.70 23.10 12.99
N PHE A 442 4.78 22.25 12.56
CA PHE A 442 4.54 20.96 13.21
C PHE A 442 5.71 19.98 13.04
N VAL A 443 6.28 19.85 11.84
CA VAL A 443 7.50 19.04 11.63
C VAL A 443 8.67 19.61 12.45
N THR A 444 8.79 20.93 12.54
CA THR A 444 9.76 21.60 13.43
C THR A 444 9.56 21.22 14.91
N ARG A 445 8.31 21.21 15.40
CA ARG A 445 7.99 20.82 16.79
C ARG A 445 8.35 19.35 17.07
N ILE A 446 7.92 18.40 16.24
CA ILE A 446 8.20 16.97 16.49
C ILE A 446 9.68 16.59 16.29
N ARG A 447 10.44 17.35 15.48
CA ARG A 447 11.91 17.20 15.37
C ARG A 447 12.68 17.58 16.64
N ALA A 448 12.04 18.24 17.61
CA ALA A 448 12.58 18.45 18.95
C ALA A 448 12.23 17.32 19.94
N GLN A 449 11.36 16.37 19.55
CA GLN A 449 11.02 15.18 20.34
C GLN A 449 11.76 13.92 19.85
N ARG A 450 12.00 13.81 18.53
CA ARG A 450 12.83 12.74 17.93
C ARG A 450 13.59 13.26 16.72
N CYS A 451 14.82 12.81 16.52
CA CYS A 451 15.64 13.25 15.39
C CYS A 451 15.03 12.89 14.03
N GLN A 452 15.31 13.70 13.00
CA GLN A 452 14.98 13.44 11.59
C GLN A 452 13.50 13.08 11.25
N MET A 453 12.53 13.43 12.10
CA MET A 453 11.11 13.23 11.81
C MET A 453 10.72 13.90 10.48
N VAL A 454 10.09 13.13 9.59
CA VAL A 454 9.99 13.39 8.12
C VAL A 454 11.39 13.53 7.51
N GLN A 455 11.88 12.46 6.86
CA GLN A 455 13.30 12.26 6.57
C GLN A 455 13.68 12.65 5.13
N THR A 456 12.73 12.74 4.20
CA THR A 456 12.99 13.17 2.81
C THR A 456 12.05 14.28 2.35
N ASP A 457 12.47 15.01 1.33
CA ASP A 457 11.65 16.01 0.62
C ASP A 457 10.40 15.36 -0.01
N MET A 458 10.53 14.18 -0.62
CA MET A 458 9.38 13.44 -1.16
C MET A 458 8.36 13.05 -0.07
N GLN A 459 8.82 12.66 1.12
CA GLN A 459 7.96 12.42 2.28
C GLN A 459 7.27 13.71 2.75
N TYR A 460 7.93 14.87 2.63
CA TYR A 460 7.37 16.17 2.96
C TYR A 460 6.29 16.59 1.94
N VAL A 461 6.57 16.46 0.63
CA VAL A 461 5.59 16.72 -0.45
C VAL A 461 4.35 15.83 -0.32
N PHE A 462 4.52 14.54 0.02
CA PHE A 462 3.39 13.61 0.19
C PHE A 462 2.43 14.00 1.33
N ILE A 463 2.90 14.69 2.37
CA ILE A 463 2.02 15.26 3.41
C ILE A 463 1.08 16.29 2.79
N PHE A 464 1.60 17.21 1.96
CA PHE A 464 0.76 18.20 1.27
C PHE A 464 -0.17 17.55 0.24
N GLN A 465 0.27 16.47 -0.43
CA GLN A 465 -0.62 15.69 -1.31
C GLN A 465 -1.80 15.09 -0.55
N ALA A 466 -1.56 14.49 0.62
CA ALA A 466 -2.62 13.91 1.46
C ALA A 466 -3.57 14.97 2.05
N LEU A 467 -3.05 16.13 2.45
CA LEU A 467 -3.88 17.24 2.95
C LEU A 467 -4.71 17.88 1.82
N LEU A 468 -4.13 18.05 0.63
CA LEU A 468 -4.87 18.58 -0.53
C LEU A 468 -5.95 17.59 -1.02
N GLU A 469 -5.64 16.29 -1.04
CA GLU A 469 -6.61 15.23 -1.33
C GLU A 469 -7.82 15.30 -0.38
N HIS A 470 -7.58 15.35 0.93
CA HIS A 470 -8.66 15.46 1.91
C HIS A 470 -9.43 16.78 1.77
N TYR A 471 -8.75 17.90 1.46
CA TYR A 471 -9.40 19.20 1.26
C TYR A 471 -10.33 19.24 0.03
N LEU A 472 -9.91 18.69 -1.12
CA LEU A 472 -10.67 18.75 -2.37
C LEU A 472 -11.85 17.77 -2.41
N TYR A 473 -11.66 16.58 -1.83
CA TYR A 473 -12.60 15.46 -1.98
C TYR A 473 -13.36 15.14 -0.69
N GLY A 474 -12.78 15.40 0.47
CA GLY A 474 -13.38 15.10 1.77
C GLY A 474 -13.38 13.61 2.10
N ASP A 475 -14.24 13.22 3.03
CA ASP A 475 -14.61 11.83 3.28
C ASP A 475 -15.81 11.47 2.41
N THR A 476 -15.64 10.51 1.49
CA THR A 476 -16.65 10.06 0.52
C THR A 476 -17.04 8.59 0.73
N GLU A 477 -16.61 8.04 1.87
CA GLU A 477 -16.91 6.68 2.30
C GLU A 477 -18.17 6.68 3.18
N LEU A 478 -19.09 5.77 2.86
CA LEU A 478 -20.43 5.69 3.45
C LEU A 478 -20.64 4.30 4.06
N GLU A 479 -21.27 4.25 5.22
CA GLU A 479 -21.89 3.03 5.74
C GLU A 479 -23.10 2.67 4.87
N VAL A 480 -23.38 1.37 4.72
CA VAL A 480 -24.52 0.86 3.95
C VAL A 480 -25.85 1.50 4.39
N THR A 481 -26.03 1.66 5.71
CA THR A 481 -27.17 2.34 6.36
C THR A 481 -27.36 3.80 5.93
N SER A 482 -26.30 4.46 5.44
CA SER A 482 -26.31 5.87 5.03
C SER A 482 -26.51 6.07 3.52
N LEU A 483 -26.53 5.01 2.71
CA LEU A 483 -26.58 5.09 1.25
C LEU A 483 -27.84 5.83 0.76
N GLU A 484 -29.02 5.46 1.23
CA GLU A 484 -30.29 6.09 0.81
C GLU A 484 -30.28 7.61 1.09
N SER A 485 -29.76 8.00 2.27
CA SER A 485 -29.61 9.42 2.65
C SER A 485 -28.58 10.15 1.79
N HIS A 486 -27.57 9.46 1.24
CA HIS A 486 -26.60 10.04 0.31
C HIS A 486 -27.19 10.20 -1.10
N LEU A 487 -27.84 9.16 -1.63
CA LEU A 487 -28.47 9.19 -2.95
C LEU A 487 -29.54 10.29 -3.03
N ASN A 488 -30.39 10.41 -2.01
CA ASN A 488 -31.36 11.50 -1.91
C ASN A 488 -30.70 12.91 -1.94
N LYS A 489 -29.47 13.07 -1.44
CA LYS A 489 -28.71 14.34 -1.55
C LYS A 489 -28.06 14.54 -2.92
N LEU A 490 -27.64 13.46 -3.59
CA LEU A 490 -27.04 13.53 -4.93
C LEU A 490 -28.07 13.87 -6.01
N TYR A 491 -29.31 13.38 -5.87
CA TYR A 491 -30.43 13.64 -6.77
C TYR A 491 -31.22 14.91 -6.44
N ALA A 492 -31.08 15.47 -5.24
CA ALA A 492 -31.72 16.73 -4.87
C ALA A 492 -31.19 17.93 -5.72
N PRO A 493 -32.08 18.84 -6.17
CA PRO A 493 -31.66 20.10 -6.79
C PRO A 493 -30.90 20.98 -5.80
N LEU A 494 -29.63 21.27 -6.08
CA LEU A 494 -28.77 22.10 -5.23
C LEU A 494 -29.15 23.59 -5.36
N PRO A 495 -29.54 24.29 -4.28
CA PRO A 495 -29.86 25.71 -4.35
C PRO A 495 -28.64 26.55 -4.76
N GLY A 496 -28.72 27.18 -5.93
CA GLY A 496 -27.67 28.08 -6.44
C GLY A 496 -26.53 27.41 -7.22
N ALA A 497 -26.50 26.07 -7.32
CA ALA A 497 -25.59 25.38 -8.25
C ALA A 497 -26.35 24.98 -9.53
N GLY A 498 -25.83 25.35 -10.70
CA GLY A 498 -26.43 25.03 -12.00
C GLY A 498 -26.22 23.58 -12.46
N CYS A 499 -25.97 22.65 -11.53
CA CYS A 499 -25.69 21.23 -11.77
C CYS A 499 -26.14 20.38 -10.56
N GLY A 500 -26.49 19.11 -10.81
CA GLY A 500 -26.92 18.18 -9.76
C GLY A 500 -25.79 17.73 -8.83
N GLY A 501 -26.12 17.14 -7.67
CA GLY A 501 -25.10 16.65 -6.72
C GLY A 501 -24.21 15.56 -7.32
N LEU A 502 -24.81 14.59 -8.00
CA LEU A 502 -24.09 13.54 -8.73
C LEU A 502 -23.18 14.11 -9.84
N GLU A 503 -23.66 15.13 -10.56
CA GLU A 503 -22.89 15.82 -11.60
C GLU A 503 -21.70 16.58 -10.99
N ALA A 504 -21.89 17.22 -9.83
CA ALA A 504 -20.82 17.90 -9.10
C ALA A 504 -19.73 16.92 -8.61
N GLU A 505 -20.09 15.73 -8.14
CA GLU A 505 -19.12 14.65 -7.87
C GLU A 505 -18.39 14.23 -9.15
N PHE A 506 -19.11 13.86 -10.21
CA PHE A 506 -18.50 13.40 -11.44
C PHE A 506 -17.59 14.46 -12.09
N LYS A 507 -17.94 15.74 -11.96
CA LYS A 507 -17.13 16.88 -12.39
C LYS A 507 -15.77 16.90 -11.70
N LYS A 508 -15.70 16.64 -10.37
CA LYS A 508 -14.43 16.47 -9.64
C LYS A 508 -13.59 15.28 -10.16
N LEU A 509 -14.21 14.22 -10.67
CA LEU A 509 -13.51 13.11 -11.31
C LEU A 509 -12.98 13.49 -12.70
N THR A 510 -13.66 14.40 -13.43
CA THR A 510 -13.22 14.86 -14.77
C THR A 510 -12.15 15.95 -14.75
N SER A 511 -12.00 16.69 -13.64
CA SER A 511 -10.91 17.67 -13.48
C SER A 511 -9.54 17.04 -13.16
N ILE A 512 -9.48 15.73 -12.95
CA ILE A 512 -8.22 14.97 -12.75
C ILE A 512 -7.42 14.99 -14.05
N LYS A 513 -6.21 15.58 -14.00
CA LYS A 513 -5.33 15.72 -15.17
C LYS A 513 -4.77 14.36 -15.62
N ILE A 514 -4.98 14.03 -16.90
CA ILE A 514 -4.40 12.84 -17.55
C ILE A 514 -2.88 13.04 -17.70
N GLN A 515 -2.10 12.05 -17.23
CA GLN A 515 -0.64 12.09 -17.18
C GLN A 515 -0.04 11.67 -18.54
N ASN A 516 -0.22 12.52 -19.56
CA ASN A 516 0.22 12.31 -20.94
C ASN A 516 1.73 11.99 -21.06
N ASP A 517 2.55 12.57 -20.18
CA ASP A 517 3.98 12.34 -20.06
C ASP A 517 4.36 10.88 -19.72
N LYS A 518 3.40 10.12 -19.18
CA LYS A 518 3.50 8.68 -18.86
C LYS A 518 2.81 7.78 -19.88
N MET A 519 2.27 8.30 -20.97
CA MET A 519 1.58 7.51 -22.00
C MET A 519 2.51 7.23 -23.20
N ARG A 520 3.79 6.94 -22.94
CA ARG A 520 4.86 6.96 -23.96
C ARG A 520 4.81 5.75 -24.89
N THR A 521 4.90 4.53 -24.37
CA THR A 521 5.02 3.32 -25.20
C THR A 521 3.82 3.13 -26.15
N GLY A 522 2.60 3.49 -25.71
CA GLY A 522 1.40 3.44 -26.57
C GLY A 522 1.36 4.51 -27.67
N ASN A 523 2.09 5.62 -27.52
CA ASN A 523 2.22 6.69 -28.52
C ASN A 523 3.40 6.48 -29.49
N LEU A 524 4.20 5.41 -29.36
CA LEU A 524 5.23 5.09 -30.34
C LEU A 524 4.59 4.80 -31.72
N PRO A 525 5.14 5.28 -32.85
CA PRO A 525 4.51 5.12 -34.16
C PRO A 525 4.19 3.66 -34.55
N ALA A 526 5.04 2.70 -34.14
CA ALA A 526 4.79 1.26 -34.34
C ALA A 526 3.55 0.74 -33.58
N ASN A 527 3.23 1.36 -32.45
CA ASN A 527 2.17 0.98 -31.51
C ASN A 527 0.87 1.75 -31.71
N MET A 528 0.88 2.94 -32.33
CA MET A 528 -0.33 3.73 -32.57
C MET A 528 -1.43 2.92 -33.26
N LYS A 529 -1.07 2.10 -34.26
CA LYS A 529 -1.99 1.20 -34.98
C LYS A 529 -2.61 0.08 -34.12
N LYS A 530 -2.05 -0.22 -32.94
CA LYS A 530 -2.61 -1.20 -32.00
C LYS A 530 -3.67 -0.59 -31.07
N ASN A 531 -3.91 0.72 -31.12
CA ASN A 531 -4.84 1.41 -30.23
C ASN A 531 -6.18 1.70 -30.94
N ARG A 532 -7.31 1.27 -30.36
CA ARG A 532 -8.65 1.59 -30.88
C ARG A 532 -9.05 3.05 -30.64
N VAL A 533 -8.53 3.69 -29.58
CA VAL A 533 -8.73 5.11 -29.27
C VAL A 533 -7.42 5.71 -28.72
N LEU A 534 -6.87 6.73 -29.38
CA LEU A 534 -5.56 7.31 -29.03
C LEU A 534 -5.50 7.97 -27.65
N GLN A 535 -6.62 8.49 -27.15
CA GLN A 535 -6.73 9.07 -25.80
C GLN A 535 -6.84 8.01 -24.68
N ILE A 536 -7.05 6.74 -25.03
CA ILE A 536 -7.32 5.64 -24.09
C ILE A 536 -6.27 4.55 -24.30
N ILE A 537 -5.06 4.84 -23.83
CA ILE A 537 -3.85 3.98 -23.85
C ILE A 537 -3.27 3.90 -22.43
N PRO A 538 -2.51 2.85 -22.06
CA PRO A 538 -2.08 2.65 -20.68
C PRO A 538 -1.01 3.64 -20.24
N TYR A 539 -0.91 3.88 -18.93
CA TYR A 539 0.25 4.54 -18.33
C TYR A 539 1.43 3.56 -18.22
N GLU A 540 2.65 4.09 -18.35
CA GLU A 540 3.88 3.30 -18.39
C GLU A 540 4.14 2.49 -17.10
N PHE A 541 3.63 2.94 -15.95
CA PHE A 541 3.90 2.32 -14.65
C PHE A 541 3.07 1.05 -14.37
N ASN A 542 1.98 0.84 -15.11
CA ASN A 542 1.06 -0.30 -14.95
C ASN A 542 0.58 -0.86 -16.30
N ARG A 543 1.27 -0.57 -17.42
CA ARG A 543 0.96 -1.23 -18.69
C ARG A 543 1.19 -2.72 -18.59
N VAL A 544 0.32 -3.53 -19.18
CA VAL A 544 0.58 -4.97 -19.29
C VAL A 544 1.66 -5.18 -20.34
N ILE A 545 2.79 -5.76 -19.94
CA ILE A 545 3.91 -6.08 -20.81
C ILE A 545 3.76 -7.52 -21.29
N ILE A 546 3.91 -7.77 -22.59
CA ILE A 546 3.95 -9.13 -23.15
C ILE A 546 5.38 -9.48 -23.61
N PRO A 547 5.75 -10.77 -23.75
CA PRO A 547 7.09 -11.13 -24.19
C PRO A 547 7.43 -10.55 -25.58
N VAL A 548 8.69 -10.19 -25.82
CA VAL A 548 9.15 -9.73 -27.14
C VAL A 548 9.17 -10.92 -28.13
N LYS A 549 8.61 -10.74 -29.33
CA LYS A 549 8.71 -11.72 -30.42
C LYS A 549 10.15 -11.78 -30.94
N ARG A 550 10.63 -12.97 -31.27
CA ARG A 550 12.02 -13.17 -31.74
C ARG A 550 12.24 -12.46 -33.08
N GLY A 551 13.04 -11.38 -33.07
CA GLY A 551 13.38 -10.61 -34.27
C GLY A 551 12.47 -9.42 -34.57
N GLU A 552 11.47 -9.12 -33.73
CA GLU A 552 10.56 -7.98 -33.93
C GLU A 552 10.59 -7.02 -32.72
N GLU A 553 11.11 -5.81 -32.93
CA GLU A 553 11.08 -4.74 -31.91
C GLU A 553 9.65 -4.20 -31.69
N ASN A 554 9.39 -3.61 -30.52
CA ASN A 554 8.09 -3.03 -30.13
C ASN A 554 6.92 -4.04 -30.05
N THR A 555 7.23 -5.33 -29.89
CA THR A 555 6.24 -6.42 -29.76
C THR A 555 5.86 -6.77 -28.31
N ASP A 556 6.34 -5.97 -27.35
CA ASP A 556 6.00 -6.05 -25.92
C ASP A 556 4.74 -5.25 -25.54
N TYR A 557 4.19 -4.47 -26.47
CA TYR A 557 3.07 -3.57 -26.23
C TYR A 557 1.71 -4.14 -26.68
N ILE A 558 0.75 -4.07 -25.76
CA ILE A 558 -0.70 -4.19 -25.95
C ILE A 558 -1.41 -3.05 -25.20
N ASN A 559 -2.57 -2.59 -25.69
CA ASN A 559 -3.37 -1.58 -24.99
C ASN A 559 -4.16 -2.20 -23.82
N ALA A 560 -3.44 -2.45 -22.73
CA ALA A 560 -3.97 -2.98 -21.48
C ALA A 560 -3.25 -2.36 -20.27
N SER A 561 -3.99 -2.15 -19.18
CA SER A 561 -3.51 -1.67 -17.89
C SER A 561 -3.82 -2.68 -16.80
N PHE A 562 -2.87 -2.95 -15.90
CA PHE A 562 -3.18 -3.55 -14.61
C PHE A 562 -3.97 -2.58 -13.75
N ILE A 563 -4.95 -3.12 -13.03
CA ILE A 563 -5.86 -2.40 -12.16
C ILE A 563 -5.94 -3.12 -10.81
N ASP A 564 -5.65 -2.38 -9.74
CA ASP A 564 -5.81 -2.84 -8.36
C ASP A 564 -7.28 -3.14 -8.01
N GLY A 565 -7.50 -4.21 -7.26
CA GLY A 565 -8.80 -4.58 -6.69
C GLY A 565 -8.87 -4.28 -5.19
N TYR A 566 -9.87 -4.83 -4.51
CA TYR A 566 -10.07 -4.58 -3.08
C TYR A 566 -9.01 -5.24 -2.18
N ARG A 567 -8.66 -6.50 -2.47
CA ARG A 567 -7.69 -7.28 -1.68
C ARG A 567 -6.31 -7.44 -2.30
N GLN A 568 -6.21 -7.37 -3.63
CA GLN A 568 -5.02 -7.73 -4.38
C GLN A 568 -4.67 -6.67 -5.41
N LYS A 569 -3.37 -6.43 -5.57
CA LYS A 569 -2.86 -5.64 -6.69
C LYS A 569 -2.99 -6.41 -7.99
N ASP A 570 -3.04 -5.67 -9.10
CA ASP A 570 -3.13 -6.24 -10.45
C ASP A 570 -4.35 -7.19 -10.66
N SER A 571 -5.40 -7.04 -9.85
CA SER A 571 -6.61 -7.91 -9.85
C SER A 571 -7.30 -8.00 -11.21
N TYR A 572 -7.24 -6.94 -12.02
CA TYR A 572 -7.82 -6.90 -13.36
C TYR A 572 -6.80 -6.40 -14.39
N MET A 573 -6.86 -6.93 -15.61
CA MET A 573 -6.24 -6.36 -16.80
C MET A 573 -7.33 -5.63 -17.62
N ALA A 574 -7.45 -4.32 -17.43
CA ALA A 574 -8.38 -3.47 -18.18
C ALA A 574 -7.81 -3.16 -19.57
N CYS A 575 -8.42 -3.72 -20.61
CA CYS A 575 -7.91 -3.65 -21.98
C CYS A 575 -8.99 -3.29 -23.00
N GLN A 576 -8.58 -2.83 -24.19
CA GLN A 576 -9.49 -2.61 -25.31
C GLN A 576 -9.99 -3.95 -25.88
N GLY A 577 -11.15 -3.94 -26.54
CA GLY A 577 -11.61 -5.05 -27.37
C GLY A 577 -10.67 -5.25 -28.56
N PRO A 578 -10.11 -6.47 -28.77
CA PRO A 578 -9.12 -6.73 -29.81
C PRO A 578 -9.49 -6.14 -31.18
N LEU A 579 -8.51 -5.53 -31.83
CA LEU A 579 -8.52 -5.27 -33.27
C LEU A 579 -8.06 -6.55 -33.98
N GLN A 580 -8.47 -6.78 -35.23
CA GLN A 580 -8.14 -8.01 -35.98
C GLN A 580 -6.64 -8.35 -35.95
N HIS A 581 -5.77 -7.37 -36.16
CA HIS A 581 -4.30 -7.50 -36.12
C HIS A 581 -3.68 -7.48 -34.72
N THR A 582 -4.49 -7.63 -33.66
CA THR A 582 -4.04 -7.69 -32.25
C THR A 582 -4.60 -8.90 -31.48
N ILE A 583 -5.40 -9.77 -32.12
CA ILE A 583 -5.95 -10.99 -31.51
C ILE A 583 -4.83 -11.90 -30.98
N GLU A 584 -3.72 -12.02 -31.72
CA GLU A 584 -2.54 -12.76 -31.27
C GLU A 584 -1.92 -12.17 -30.00
N ASP A 585 -1.68 -10.85 -29.98
CA ASP A 585 -1.13 -10.16 -28.79
C ASP A 585 -2.06 -10.25 -27.57
N PHE A 586 -3.38 -10.27 -27.77
CA PHE A 586 -4.37 -10.46 -26.73
C PHE A 586 -4.30 -11.87 -26.12
N TRP A 587 -4.20 -12.92 -26.93
CA TRP A 587 -4.02 -14.29 -26.42
C TRP A 587 -2.63 -14.51 -25.78
N ARG A 588 -1.58 -13.89 -26.32
CA ARG A 588 -0.24 -13.86 -25.71
C ARG A 588 -0.27 -13.18 -24.32
N MET A 589 -1.03 -12.09 -24.17
CA MET A 589 -1.25 -11.42 -22.88
C MET A 589 -1.95 -12.34 -21.87
N ILE A 590 -3.06 -12.97 -22.26
CA ILE A 590 -3.81 -13.91 -21.42
C ILE A 590 -2.94 -15.10 -20.99
N TRP A 591 -2.11 -15.63 -21.90
CA TRP A 591 -1.21 -16.74 -21.60
C TRP A 591 -0.07 -16.35 -20.65
N GLU A 592 0.62 -15.22 -20.87
CA GLU A 592 1.72 -14.78 -20.01
C GLU A 592 1.24 -14.56 -18.57
N TRP A 593 0.18 -13.75 -18.43
CA TRP A 593 -0.36 -13.31 -17.13
C TRP A 593 -1.35 -14.29 -16.50
N ARG A 594 -1.48 -15.47 -17.10
CA ARG A 594 -2.28 -16.61 -16.60
C ARG A 594 -3.76 -16.29 -16.36
N SER A 595 -4.30 -15.32 -17.08
CA SER A 595 -5.73 -15.01 -17.00
C SER A 595 -6.57 -16.23 -17.38
N CYS A 596 -7.56 -16.51 -16.56
CA CYS A 596 -8.47 -17.65 -16.63
C CYS A 596 -9.94 -17.21 -16.67
N SER A 597 -10.16 -15.89 -16.65
CA SER A 597 -11.46 -15.22 -16.63
C SER A 597 -11.39 -14.00 -17.56
N ILE A 598 -12.14 -14.04 -18.66
CA ILE A 598 -12.26 -12.92 -19.61
C ILE A 598 -13.67 -12.37 -19.52
N VAL A 599 -13.83 -11.07 -19.32
CA VAL A 599 -15.12 -10.38 -19.24
C VAL A 599 -15.25 -9.44 -20.43
N MET A 600 -16.21 -9.72 -21.30
CA MET A 600 -16.51 -8.99 -22.53
C MET A 600 -17.81 -8.20 -22.33
N LEU A 601 -17.71 -6.87 -22.36
CA LEU A 601 -18.79 -5.92 -22.02
C LEU A 601 -19.25 -5.11 -23.25
N THR A 602 -19.28 -5.73 -24.42
CA THR A 602 -19.60 -5.08 -25.70
C THR A 602 -19.90 -6.18 -26.72
N GLU A 603 -20.83 -5.95 -27.63
CA GLU A 603 -21.02 -6.86 -28.77
C GLU A 603 -19.89 -6.70 -29.79
N LEU A 604 -19.83 -7.57 -30.79
CA LEU A 604 -18.86 -7.44 -31.88
C LEU A 604 -19.09 -6.15 -32.69
N GLU A 605 -20.35 -5.81 -32.91
CA GLU A 605 -20.81 -4.59 -33.58
C GLU A 605 -21.94 -3.93 -32.77
N GLU A 606 -21.91 -2.61 -32.63
CA GLU A 606 -23.02 -1.83 -32.04
C GLU A 606 -23.24 -0.58 -32.91
N ARG A 607 -24.49 -0.33 -33.33
CA ARG A 607 -24.93 0.71 -34.27
C ARG A 607 -24.19 0.75 -35.60
N GLY A 608 -23.93 -0.41 -36.22
CA GLY A 608 -23.21 -0.48 -37.50
C GLY A 608 -21.72 -0.14 -37.41
N GLN A 609 -21.10 -0.34 -36.24
CA GLN A 609 -19.68 -0.07 -36.01
C GLN A 609 -19.02 -1.19 -35.19
N GLU A 610 -17.97 -1.78 -35.73
CA GLU A 610 -17.13 -2.79 -35.08
C GLU A 610 -16.58 -2.27 -33.74
N LYS A 611 -17.01 -2.90 -32.64
CA LYS A 611 -16.57 -2.58 -31.27
C LYS A 611 -15.49 -3.52 -30.80
N CYS A 612 -15.50 -4.77 -31.26
CA CYS A 612 -14.54 -5.81 -30.94
C CYS A 612 -14.43 -6.80 -32.11
N ALA A 613 -13.22 -7.17 -32.52
CA ALA A 613 -13.03 -8.31 -33.41
C ALA A 613 -13.30 -9.62 -32.63
N GLN A 614 -13.86 -10.63 -33.30
CA GLN A 614 -14.11 -11.93 -32.68
C GLN A 614 -12.79 -12.66 -32.48
N TYR A 615 -12.46 -12.97 -31.22
CA TYR A 615 -11.19 -13.58 -30.81
C TYR A 615 -11.33 -15.05 -30.34
N TRP A 616 -12.44 -15.70 -30.65
CA TRP A 616 -12.72 -17.11 -30.39
C TRP A 616 -13.40 -17.74 -31.61
N SER A 617 -13.22 -19.04 -31.84
CA SER A 617 -14.02 -19.74 -32.85
C SER A 617 -15.41 -20.06 -32.28
N SER A 618 -16.46 -19.89 -33.09
CA SER A 618 -17.77 -20.51 -32.81
C SER A 618 -17.72 -22.02 -33.10
N ASP A 619 -17.00 -22.42 -34.16
CA ASP A 619 -16.82 -23.81 -34.56
C ASP A 619 -15.32 -24.18 -34.62
N GLY A 620 -14.95 -25.31 -34.04
CA GLY A 620 -13.58 -25.87 -34.13
C GLY A 620 -12.51 -25.07 -33.36
N VAL A 621 -11.29 -25.06 -33.92
CA VAL A 621 -10.08 -24.49 -33.28
C VAL A 621 -9.60 -23.26 -34.04
N MET A 622 -9.55 -22.10 -33.37
CA MET A 622 -8.88 -20.92 -33.89
C MET A 622 -7.39 -20.97 -33.54
N VAL A 623 -6.52 -20.74 -34.53
CA VAL A 623 -5.05 -20.68 -34.33
C VAL A 623 -4.57 -19.24 -34.49
N CYS A 624 -3.76 -18.76 -33.55
CA CYS A 624 -3.22 -17.40 -33.48
C CYS A 624 -1.77 -17.45 -32.99
N GLY A 625 -0.82 -17.52 -33.93
CA GLY A 625 0.60 -17.69 -33.62
C GLY A 625 0.88 -19.00 -32.89
N ASP A 626 1.60 -18.95 -31.76
CA ASP A 626 1.86 -20.09 -30.87
C ASP A 626 0.60 -20.61 -30.13
N MET A 627 -0.56 -19.94 -30.27
CA MET A 627 -1.79 -20.21 -29.51
C MET A 627 -2.83 -20.97 -30.35
N SER A 628 -3.46 -22.01 -29.78
CA SER A 628 -4.68 -22.65 -30.30
C SER A 628 -5.80 -22.54 -29.28
N ILE A 629 -6.96 -22.05 -29.71
CA ILE A 629 -8.13 -21.75 -28.89
C ILE A 629 -9.29 -22.60 -29.40
N GLU A 630 -9.77 -23.52 -28.55
CA GLU A 630 -10.88 -24.42 -28.86
C GLU A 630 -12.07 -24.14 -27.94
N LEU A 631 -13.27 -23.96 -28.50
CA LEU A 631 -14.51 -23.86 -27.73
C LEU A 631 -14.92 -25.26 -27.25
N LYS A 632 -15.03 -25.46 -25.93
CA LYS A 632 -15.43 -26.75 -25.32
C LYS A 632 -16.89 -26.77 -24.88
N ARG A 633 -17.43 -25.63 -24.44
CA ARG A 633 -18.82 -25.51 -23.98
C ARG A 633 -19.26 -24.05 -24.07
N GLU A 634 -20.53 -23.85 -24.39
CA GLU A 634 -21.21 -22.57 -24.30
C GLU A 634 -22.44 -22.74 -23.39
N GLU A 635 -22.69 -21.77 -22.51
CA GLU A 635 -23.84 -21.72 -21.60
C GLU A 635 -24.46 -20.32 -21.65
N GLU A 636 -25.67 -20.20 -22.20
CA GLU A 636 -26.41 -18.94 -22.20
C GLU A 636 -27.10 -18.71 -20.84
N SER A 637 -27.11 -17.46 -20.36
CA SER A 637 -27.77 -17.00 -19.14
C SER A 637 -28.50 -15.67 -19.42
N GLU A 638 -29.48 -15.34 -18.58
CA GLU A 638 -30.43 -14.20 -18.75
C GLU A 638 -29.83 -12.85 -19.20
N SER A 639 -28.54 -12.59 -18.93
CA SER A 639 -27.87 -11.35 -19.36
C SER A 639 -26.45 -11.54 -19.90
N TYR A 640 -25.97 -12.79 -20.03
CA TYR A 640 -24.62 -13.09 -20.49
C TYR A 640 -24.46 -14.53 -20.99
N THR A 641 -23.56 -14.74 -21.94
CA THR A 641 -23.09 -16.07 -22.35
C THR A 641 -21.76 -16.42 -21.70
N VAL A 642 -21.61 -17.66 -21.23
CA VAL A 642 -20.34 -18.21 -20.72
C VAL A 642 -19.75 -19.15 -21.77
N ARG A 643 -18.45 -19.00 -22.08
CA ARG A 643 -17.71 -19.91 -22.97
C ARG A 643 -16.53 -20.53 -22.23
N ASP A 644 -16.48 -21.86 -22.18
CA ASP A 644 -15.31 -22.60 -21.72
C ASP A 644 -14.37 -22.84 -22.90
N LEU A 645 -13.21 -22.18 -22.85
CA LEU A 645 -12.19 -22.23 -23.90
C LEU A 645 -10.99 -23.04 -23.41
N LEU A 646 -10.56 -24.02 -24.21
CA LEU A 646 -9.27 -24.69 -24.02
C LEU A 646 -8.21 -23.94 -24.82
N VAL A 647 -7.33 -23.22 -24.12
CA VAL A 647 -6.22 -22.47 -24.71
C VAL A 647 -4.95 -23.31 -24.60
N THR A 648 -4.37 -23.67 -25.74
CA THR A 648 -3.15 -24.48 -25.84
C THR A 648 -2.01 -23.64 -26.41
N ASN A 649 -0.86 -23.67 -25.74
CA ASN A 649 0.39 -23.15 -26.27
C ASN A 649 1.13 -24.27 -26.98
N ASN A 650 1.16 -24.22 -28.31
CA ASN A 650 1.73 -25.22 -29.20
C ASN A 650 3.26 -25.33 -29.08
N ARG A 651 3.90 -24.30 -28.53
CA ARG A 651 5.36 -24.23 -28.34
C ARG A 651 5.80 -24.69 -26.94
N GLU A 652 4.92 -24.57 -25.94
CA GLU A 652 5.13 -25.14 -24.60
C GLU A 652 4.55 -26.56 -24.45
N ASN A 653 3.67 -27.01 -25.36
CA ASN A 653 2.84 -28.20 -25.22
C ASN A 653 2.08 -28.24 -23.88
N LYS A 654 1.42 -27.13 -23.54
CA LYS A 654 0.58 -26.98 -22.34
C LYS A 654 -0.76 -26.37 -22.72
N SER A 655 -1.81 -26.79 -22.03
CA SER A 655 -3.15 -26.24 -22.17
C SER A 655 -3.67 -25.68 -20.85
N ARG A 656 -4.59 -24.72 -20.91
CA ARG A 656 -5.29 -24.14 -19.75
C ARG A 656 -6.75 -23.91 -20.11
N ALA A 657 -7.64 -24.11 -19.13
CA ALA A 657 -9.03 -23.67 -19.24
C ALA A 657 -9.10 -22.16 -18.99
N VAL A 658 -9.79 -21.44 -19.87
CA VAL A 658 -10.07 -20.01 -19.76
C VAL A 658 -11.55 -19.80 -20.00
N ARG A 659 -12.24 -19.13 -19.08
CA ARG A 659 -13.68 -18.88 -19.16
C ARG A 659 -13.96 -17.46 -19.63
N GLN A 660 -14.64 -17.31 -20.76
CA GLN A 660 -15.17 -16.02 -21.21
C GLN A 660 -16.59 -15.82 -20.66
N PHE A 661 -16.89 -14.61 -20.21
CA PHE A 661 -18.20 -14.14 -19.82
C PHE A 661 -18.55 -12.95 -20.73
N HIS A 662 -19.47 -13.14 -21.68
CA HIS A 662 -19.90 -12.13 -22.65
C HIS A 662 -21.23 -11.53 -22.20
N PHE A 663 -21.22 -10.27 -21.74
CA PHE A 663 -22.38 -9.57 -21.19
C PHE A 663 -23.21 -8.88 -22.27
N HIS A 664 -24.42 -9.39 -22.49
CA HIS A 664 -25.40 -8.90 -23.47
C HIS A 664 -26.32 -7.82 -22.88
N GLY A 665 -26.41 -7.72 -21.55
CA GLY A 665 -27.31 -6.80 -20.85
C GLY A 665 -26.95 -5.31 -20.92
N TRP A 666 -26.00 -4.88 -21.76
CA TRP A 666 -25.65 -3.47 -21.92
C TRP A 666 -26.19 -2.89 -23.23
N PRO A 667 -27.13 -1.91 -23.20
CA PRO A 667 -27.69 -1.34 -24.41
C PRO A 667 -26.68 -0.56 -25.26
N GLU A 668 -26.97 -0.42 -26.56
CA GLU A 668 -26.22 0.42 -27.49
C GLU A 668 -26.24 1.91 -27.12
N VAL A 669 -27.22 2.34 -26.31
CA VAL A 669 -27.42 3.72 -25.83
C VAL A 669 -27.51 3.70 -24.31
N GLY A 670 -26.66 4.49 -23.64
CA GLY A 670 -26.72 4.70 -22.19
C GLY A 670 -26.26 3.50 -21.35
N ILE A 671 -27.10 3.12 -20.38
CA ILE A 671 -26.84 2.17 -19.30
C ILE A 671 -27.98 1.15 -19.17
N PRO A 672 -27.74 -0.03 -18.55
CA PRO A 672 -28.80 -1.01 -18.30
C PRO A 672 -29.95 -0.46 -17.45
N SER A 673 -31.15 -1.03 -17.64
CA SER A 673 -32.38 -0.69 -16.92
C SER A 673 -32.33 -0.95 -15.41
N ASP A 674 -31.47 -1.87 -15.00
CA ASP A 674 -31.31 -2.41 -13.65
C ASP A 674 -29.89 -3.01 -13.49
N GLY A 675 -29.51 -3.32 -12.26
CA GLY A 675 -28.24 -3.91 -11.89
C GLY A 675 -28.21 -5.44 -11.85
N LYS A 676 -29.35 -6.13 -11.96
CA LYS A 676 -29.48 -7.58 -11.76
C LYS A 676 -28.48 -8.37 -12.62
N GLY A 677 -28.43 -8.07 -13.92
CA GLY A 677 -27.52 -8.73 -14.85
C GLY A 677 -26.04 -8.48 -14.50
N MET A 678 -25.70 -7.27 -14.05
CA MET A 678 -24.33 -6.88 -13.67
C MET A 678 -23.89 -7.55 -12.35
N ILE A 679 -24.78 -7.65 -11.37
CA ILE A 679 -24.56 -8.38 -10.11
C ILE A 679 -24.30 -9.87 -10.41
N ASN A 680 -25.12 -10.48 -11.28
CA ASN A 680 -25.01 -11.90 -11.62
C ASN A 680 -23.68 -12.23 -12.31
N ILE A 681 -23.24 -11.44 -13.31
CA ILE A 681 -21.94 -11.68 -13.97
C ILE A 681 -20.75 -11.44 -13.03
N ILE A 682 -20.80 -10.41 -12.15
CA ILE A 682 -19.75 -10.19 -11.14
C ILE A 682 -19.67 -11.40 -10.20
N ALA A 683 -20.80 -11.92 -9.71
CA ALA A 683 -20.83 -13.11 -8.85
C ALA A 683 -20.31 -14.37 -9.57
N ALA A 684 -20.63 -14.55 -10.85
CA ALA A 684 -20.14 -15.68 -11.65
C ALA A 684 -18.62 -15.61 -11.88
N VAL A 685 -18.08 -14.42 -12.15
CA VAL A 685 -16.63 -14.17 -12.28
C VAL A 685 -15.93 -14.39 -10.93
N GLN A 686 -16.45 -13.87 -9.83
CA GLN A 686 -15.88 -14.09 -8.49
C GLN A 686 -15.86 -15.58 -8.10
N LYS A 687 -16.90 -16.35 -8.46
CA LYS A 687 -16.95 -17.81 -8.27
C LYS A 687 -15.88 -18.54 -9.09
N GLN A 688 -15.65 -18.13 -10.34
CA GLN A 688 -14.58 -18.66 -11.18
C GLN A 688 -13.20 -18.39 -10.56
N GLN A 689 -12.94 -17.16 -10.12
CA GLN A 689 -11.65 -16.75 -9.53
C GLN A 689 -11.25 -17.58 -8.29
N GLN A 690 -12.23 -17.87 -7.43
CA GLN A 690 -12.03 -18.73 -6.24
C GLN A 690 -11.64 -20.16 -6.61
N GLN A 691 -12.04 -20.65 -7.79
CA GLN A 691 -11.71 -21.99 -8.29
C GLN A 691 -10.43 -22.03 -9.12
N SER A 692 -10.02 -20.90 -9.71
CA SER A 692 -8.89 -20.80 -10.65
C SER A 692 -7.60 -20.22 -10.06
N GLY A 693 -7.57 -19.88 -8.77
CA GLY A 693 -6.38 -19.40 -8.07
C GLY A 693 -6.16 -17.87 -8.14
N ASN A 694 -7.24 -17.10 -8.36
CA ASN A 694 -7.24 -15.62 -8.33
C ASN A 694 -6.17 -14.95 -9.23
N HIS A 695 -5.99 -15.46 -10.46
CA HIS A 695 -5.14 -14.79 -11.47
C HIS A 695 -5.84 -13.56 -12.07
N PRO A 696 -5.11 -12.55 -12.61
CA PRO A 696 -5.71 -11.30 -13.11
C PRO A 696 -6.87 -11.50 -14.09
N ILE A 697 -8.01 -10.87 -13.81
CA ILE A 697 -9.23 -10.96 -14.66
C ILE A 697 -9.04 -10.06 -15.88
N THR A 698 -9.12 -10.60 -17.10
CA THR A 698 -9.11 -9.76 -18.31
C THR A 698 -10.48 -9.10 -18.47
N VAL A 699 -10.57 -7.77 -18.47
CA VAL A 699 -11.86 -7.05 -18.61
C VAL A 699 -11.78 -6.08 -19.79
N HIS A 700 -12.67 -6.22 -20.76
CA HIS A 700 -12.73 -5.35 -21.93
C HIS A 700 -14.15 -4.94 -22.33
N CYS A 701 -14.23 -3.81 -23.01
CA CYS A 701 -15.36 -3.42 -23.85
C CYS A 701 -14.79 -3.06 -25.22
N SER A 702 -15.21 -1.96 -25.86
CA SER A 702 -14.54 -1.48 -27.07
C SER A 702 -13.20 -0.78 -26.77
N ALA A 703 -13.21 0.38 -26.10
CA ALA A 703 -11.98 1.11 -25.75
C ALA A 703 -11.31 0.66 -24.43
N GLY A 704 -12.00 -0.15 -23.62
CA GLY A 704 -11.46 -0.64 -22.35
C GLY A 704 -11.44 0.40 -21.23
N ALA A 705 -12.42 1.31 -21.17
CA ALA A 705 -12.45 2.40 -20.18
C ALA A 705 -13.83 2.61 -19.55
N GLY A 706 -14.88 2.93 -20.33
CA GLY A 706 -16.22 3.18 -19.81
C GLY A 706 -16.83 1.97 -19.08
N ARG A 707 -17.43 1.05 -19.86
CA ARG A 707 -18.03 -0.20 -19.32
C ARG A 707 -17.04 -1.04 -18.50
N THR A 708 -15.79 -1.18 -18.97
CA THR A 708 -14.69 -1.84 -18.24
C THR A 708 -14.46 -1.23 -16.86
N GLY A 709 -14.38 0.10 -16.77
CA GLY A 709 -14.21 0.82 -15.51
C GLY A 709 -15.43 0.66 -14.59
N THR A 710 -16.64 0.62 -15.14
CA THR A 710 -17.86 0.35 -14.37
C THR A 710 -17.82 -1.06 -13.75
N PHE A 711 -17.43 -2.09 -14.51
CA PHE A 711 -17.27 -3.45 -13.98
C PHE A 711 -16.17 -3.52 -12.91
N CYS A 712 -14.99 -2.95 -13.15
CA CYS A 712 -13.91 -2.92 -12.15
C CYS A 712 -14.31 -2.14 -10.88
N ALA A 713 -15.07 -1.05 -11.01
CA ALA A 713 -15.59 -0.28 -9.89
C ALA A 713 -16.60 -1.12 -9.09
N LEU A 714 -17.60 -1.70 -9.74
CA LEU A 714 -18.64 -2.48 -9.09
C LEU A 714 -18.09 -3.76 -8.45
N SER A 715 -17.24 -4.52 -9.13
CA SER A 715 -16.59 -5.70 -8.53
C SER A 715 -15.82 -5.32 -7.24
N THR A 716 -15.14 -4.17 -7.24
CA THR A 716 -14.38 -3.68 -6.08
C THR A 716 -15.26 -3.13 -4.96
N VAL A 717 -16.31 -2.37 -5.27
CA VAL A 717 -17.24 -1.83 -4.26
C VAL A 717 -18.12 -2.92 -3.66
N LEU A 718 -18.64 -3.85 -4.46
CA LEU A 718 -19.50 -4.94 -3.96
C LEU A 718 -18.70 -5.92 -3.08
N GLU A 719 -17.44 -6.22 -3.40
CA GLU A 719 -16.59 -7.02 -2.51
C GLU A 719 -16.33 -6.28 -1.18
N ARG A 720 -16.09 -4.96 -1.23
CA ARG A 720 -15.89 -4.14 -0.04
C ARG A 720 -17.13 -4.03 0.84
N VAL A 721 -18.30 -3.77 0.24
CA VAL A 721 -19.60 -3.75 0.94
C VAL A 721 -19.82 -5.06 1.68
N LYS A 722 -19.64 -6.20 1.00
CA LYS A 722 -19.78 -7.53 1.59
C LYS A 722 -18.78 -7.80 2.73
N ALA A 723 -17.58 -7.22 2.66
CA ALA A 723 -16.51 -7.45 3.63
C ALA A 723 -16.53 -6.51 4.86
N GLU A 724 -16.91 -5.24 4.69
CA GLU A 724 -16.77 -4.19 5.71
C GLU A 724 -18.07 -3.43 6.05
N GLY A 725 -19.17 -3.63 5.32
CA GLY A 725 -20.41 -2.85 5.53
C GLY A 725 -20.34 -1.39 5.04
N ILE A 726 -19.33 -1.05 4.24
CA ILE A 726 -19.05 0.31 3.75
C ILE A 726 -18.76 0.34 2.25
N LEU A 727 -19.10 1.45 1.60
CA LEU A 727 -18.85 1.73 0.19
C LEU A 727 -18.14 3.07 0.00
N ASP A 728 -17.50 3.26 -1.15
CA ASP A 728 -16.88 4.54 -1.55
C ASP A 728 -16.73 4.53 -3.08
N VAL A 729 -17.82 4.90 -3.78
CA VAL A 729 -17.87 4.89 -5.24
C VAL A 729 -16.93 5.96 -5.81
N PHE A 730 -16.88 7.14 -5.20
CA PHE A 730 -16.07 8.26 -5.64
C PHE A 730 -14.56 7.92 -5.68
N GLN A 731 -13.96 7.47 -4.56
CA GLN A 731 -12.53 7.17 -4.54
C GLN A 731 -12.20 5.88 -5.30
N THR A 732 -13.14 4.95 -5.43
CA THR A 732 -12.93 3.77 -6.28
C THR A 732 -12.76 4.21 -7.74
N VAL A 733 -13.71 4.98 -8.29
CA VAL A 733 -13.61 5.47 -9.68
C VAL A 733 -12.42 6.41 -9.86
N LYS A 734 -12.09 7.23 -8.87
CA LYS A 734 -10.88 8.07 -8.87
C LYS A 734 -9.60 7.24 -8.93
N SER A 735 -9.49 6.17 -8.15
CA SER A 735 -8.35 5.25 -8.19
C SER A 735 -8.22 4.59 -9.56
N LEU A 736 -9.33 4.13 -10.15
CA LEU A 736 -9.33 3.57 -11.51
C LEU A 736 -8.85 4.58 -12.55
N ARG A 737 -9.30 5.84 -12.47
CA ARG A 737 -8.87 6.92 -13.40
C ARG A 737 -7.39 7.31 -13.27
N LEU A 738 -6.80 7.16 -12.08
CA LEU A 738 -5.37 7.33 -11.87
C LEU A 738 -4.54 6.17 -12.46
N GLN A 739 -5.13 4.98 -12.62
CA GLN A 739 -4.49 3.80 -13.18
C GLN A 739 -4.72 3.64 -14.69
N ARG A 740 -5.86 4.05 -15.24
CA ARG A 740 -6.13 4.06 -16.69
C ARG A 740 -7.01 5.27 -17.07
N PRO A 741 -6.68 6.01 -18.16
CA PRO A 741 -7.49 7.14 -18.60
C PRO A 741 -8.96 6.78 -18.83
N HIS A 742 -9.86 7.72 -18.50
CA HIS A 742 -11.30 7.66 -18.78
C HIS A 742 -12.09 6.48 -18.18
N MET A 743 -11.56 5.76 -17.18
CA MET A 743 -12.31 4.72 -16.47
C MET A 743 -13.63 5.28 -15.88
N VAL A 744 -14.75 4.60 -16.13
CA VAL A 744 -16.13 5.11 -15.95
C VAL A 744 -16.31 6.43 -16.69
N GLN A 745 -16.67 6.38 -17.98
CA GLN A 745 -16.44 7.46 -18.93
C GLN A 745 -17.53 8.54 -18.93
N THR A 746 -18.79 8.18 -18.63
CA THR A 746 -19.94 9.10 -18.65
C THR A 746 -20.58 9.27 -17.27
N LEU A 747 -21.38 10.33 -17.09
CA LEU A 747 -22.15 10.57 -15.87
C LEU A 747 -23.12 9.40 -15.59
N GLU A 748 -23.82 8.93 -16.62
CA GLU A 748 -24.71 7.76 -16.56
C GLU A 748 -23.98 6.51 -16.05
N GLN A 749 -22.73 6.27 -16.48
CA GLN A 749 -21.92 5.14 -15.99
C GLN A 749 -21.53 5.27 -14.52
N TYR A 750 -21.41 6.50 -14.00
CA TYR A 750 -21.16 6.79 -12.59
C TYR A 750 -22.45 6.68 -11.76
N GLU A 751 -23.58 7.12 -12.31
CA GLU A 751 -24.92 6.88 -11.77
C GLU A 751 -25.22 5.39 -11.61
N PHE A 752 -24.95 4.61 -12.67
CA PHE A 752 -25.12 3.17 -12.67
C PHE A 752 -24.24 2.49 -11.60
N CYS A 753 -23.05 3.02 -11.30
CA CYS A 753 -22.24 2.49 -10.18
C CYS A 753 -22.97 2.61 -8.84
N TYR A 754 -23.63 3.73 -8.56
CA TYR A 754 -24.44 3.91 -7.34
C TYR A 754 -25.70 3.02 -7.36
N LYS A 755 -26.42 2.99 -8.48
CA LYS A 755 -27.66 2.22 -8.65
C LYS A 755 -27.46 0.71 -8.42
N VAL A 756 -26.44 0.11 -9.03
CA VAL A 756 -26.16 -1.33 -8.84
C VAL A 756 -25.76 -1.65 -7.40
N VAL A 757 -25.08 -0.72 -6.71
CA VAL A 757 -24.73 -0.89 -5.28
C VAL A 757 -25.99 -0.81 -4.40
N GLN A 758 -26.92 0.09 -4.70
CA GLN A 758 -28.23 0.15 -4.03
C GLN A 758 -29.02 -1.14 -4.23
N GLU A 759 -29.25 -1.57 -5.48
CA GLU A 759 -30.00 -2.79 -5.79
C GLU A 759 -29.38 -4.05 -5.15
N TYR A 760 -28.05 -4.10 -5.04
CA TYR A 760 -27.35 -5.18 -4.34
C TYR A 760 -27.62 -5.16 -2.82
N ILE A 761 -27.60 -3.98 -2.19
CA ILE A 761 -27.89 -3.82 -0.77
C ILE A 761 -29.35 -4.17 -0.48
N ASP A 762 -30.29 -3.72 -1.32
CA ASP A 762 -31.72 -4.00 -1.15
C ASP A 762 -31.99 -5.51 -1.27
N ALA A 763 -31.45 -6.16 -2.30
CA ALA A 763 -31.60 -7.60 -2.56
C ALA A 763 -30.92 -8.51 -1.53
N PHE A 764 -29.91 -8.02 -0.80
CA PHE A 764 -29.20 -8.75 0.24
C PHE A 764 -29.30 -8.07 1.62
N SER A 765 -30.36 -7.31 1.86
CA SER A 765 -30.58 -6.47 3.06
C SER A 765 -30.57 -7.24 4.39
N ASP A 766 -30.77 -8.56 4.36
CA ASP A 766 -30.64 -9.42 5.54
C ASP A 766 -29.21 -9.73 5.97
N TYR A 767 -28.21 -9.44 5.13
CA TYR A 767 -26.79 -9.78 5.35
C TYR A 767 -26.21 -9.06 6.59
N ALA A 768 -25.57 -9.81 7.48
CA ALA A 768 -25.22 -9.33 8.83
C ALA A 768 -24.28 -8.11 8.88
N ASN A 769 -23.50 -7.85 7.82
CA ASN A 769 -22.62 -6.68 7.72
C ASN A 769 -23.34 -5.40 7.28
N PHE A 770 -24.66 -5.44 7.02
CA PHE A 770 -25.46 -4.29 6.55
C PHE A 770 -26.40 -3.72 7.63
N LYS A 771 -26.33 -4.26 8.87
CA LYS A 771 -27.25 -4.01 9.98
C LYS A 771 -26.53 -3.41 11.19
#